data_AF-A0A415DVY4-F1
#
_entry.id   AF-A0A415DVY4-F1
#
_cell.length_a   1.000
_cell.length_b   1.000
_cell.length_c   1.000
_cell.angle_alpha   90.00
_cell.angle_beta   90.00
_cell.angle_gamma   90.00
#
_symmetry.space_group_name_H-M   'P 1'
#
loop_
_entity.id
_entity.type
_entity.pdbx_description
1 polymer ?
#
loop_
_entity_poly.entity_id
_entity_poly.type
_entity_poly.pdbx_seq_one_letter_code
_entity_poly.pdbx_strand_id
1 'polypeptide(L)'
;MKRIFKNLIPYWKTIILIVLLLMVQAYCDLALPQYTSDIIDVGIQNGGVEHITPEKITSKEFKEAQIFMNDDEKELWQSAYAKDGDVYHLNITDEKKLDEIDDKLLTSIVLTYQLGHMSEADFKNTVKETMEKDPQTAPMAEQIDDMSISDIEKLMHTDIDSFKAEDEEGNMATYVDMRPLMEDMIASGQMDDSMVKESRKSMEDTISSTGAETLHSMGVAYAVSCNEAAGLDVDDIQMNYLWSEGLKMFMMALLMLAAAVMVSFLAARVGAGVGRDVRGKVFRNVVGFSNAEMDKFSTASLITRSTNDVQQIQMVTAMMLRIVLYAPIIGLGGVYKVAKTGANMEWIIALAVLVIIGFVGTLVSITMPKFKMMQKLVDALNLVSREILTGLSVIRAFGREQTEEERFDVANQNLKKTQLFTNRVMTFMMPGMMMIMNCLVILIMWVSAHRIDTGDLQVGAMTAFITYSMQIVMAFLMLTMMSIMLPRAGVAADRIDEVIRTHSSIEDPAEPKQITEPKGVLEFTDVCFKYPNAKEDVLHNISFKAEPGKVTAIIGSTGSGKSTLVNLIPRFYDVTTGTITLDGEDIRNLSMKELRQEVGFVPQKGVLFSGTIASNLRFGNKDATDEQIRTAAEIAQAEDFIEEKDEKYDSYISQGGSNVSGGQKQRLAIGRAIAKEPKLFVFDDSFSALDMKTDAKLRKALETKVSDCTEVIVAQRISTILHADQILVLDDGEIVGKGTHVELLANCEVYQQIAKSQLSAKELGIEEGVS
;
A
#
# COMPACT_ATOMS: atom_id res chain seq x y z
N MET A 1 0.84 7.46 -11.10
CA MET A 1 0.84 8.19 -9.80
C MET A 1 -0.11 9.37 -9.74
N LYS A 2 -0.03 10.38 -10.62
CA LYS A 2 -0.92 11.58 -10.61
C LYS A 2 -2.42 11.25 -10.50
N ARG A 3 -2.85 10.12 -11.08
CA ARG A 3 -4.23 9.59 -11.04
C ARG A 3 -4.68 9.17 -9.63
N ILE A 4 -3.81 8.52 -8.87
CA ILE A 4 -4.08 8.07 -7.50
C ILE A 4 -4.28 9.29 -6.60
N PHE A 5 -3.40 10.30 -6.72
CA PHE A 5 -3.49 11.53 -5.93
C PHE A 5 -4.77 12.34 -6.16
N LYS A 6 -5.34 12.32 -7.38
CA LYS A 6 -6.61 13.01 -7.63
C LYS A 6 -7.77 12.45 -6.79
N ASN A 7 -7.78 11.14 -6.54
CA ASN A 7 -8.82 10.52 -5.73
C ASN A 7 -8.59 10.73 -4.22
N LEU A 8 -7.43 11.25 -3.81
CA LEU A 8 -7.13 11.62 -2.42
C LEU A 8 -7.59 13.03 -2.05
N ILE A 9 -7.85 13.90 -3.04
CA ILE A 9 -8.27 15.30 -2.82
C ILE A 9 -9.45 15.43 -1.84
N PRO A 10 -10.52 14.61 -1.91
CA PRO A 10 -11.64 14.71 -0.95
C PRO A 10 -11.24 14.44 0.51
N TYR A 11 -10.11 13.76 0.73
CA TYR A 11 -9.63 13.31 2.04
C TYR A 11 -8.49 14.17 2.60
N TRP A 12 -8.21 15.33 2.01
CA TRP A 12 -7.04 16.16 2.34
C TRP A 12 -6.91 16.51 3.83
N LYS A 13 -8.02 16.80 4.53
CA LYS A 13 -8.03 17.11 5.97
C LYS A 13 -7.51 15.92 6.80
N THR A 14 -7.97 14.72 6.48
CA THR A 14 -7.53 13.49 7.15
C THR A 14 -6.07 13.19 6.85
N ILE A 15 -5.62 13.48 5.62
CA ILE A 15 -4.21 13.28 5.23
C ILE A 15 -3.30 14.22 6.02
N ILE A 16 -3.66 15.49 6.19
CA ILE A 16 -2.89 16.43 7.03
C ILE A 16 -2.82 15.92 8.47
N LEU A 17 -3.94 15.47 9.03
CA LEU A 17 -3.96 14.89 10.38
C LEU A 17 -3.07 13.65 10.49
N ILE A 18 -3.07 12.77 9.49
CA ILE A 18 -2.15 11.62 9.43
C ILE A 18 -0.70 12.07 9.44
N VAL A 19 -0.33 13.07 8.62
CA VAL A 19 1.03 13.58 8.55
C VAL A 19 1.48 14.18 9.89
N LEU A 20 0.61 14.93 10.57
CA LEU A 20 0.90 15.44 11.92
C LEU A 20 1.09 14.31 12.93
N LEU A 21 0.22 13.31 12.93
CA LEU A 21 0.35 12.15 13.82
C LEU A 21 1.61 11.32 13.51
N LEU A 22 2.01 11.21 12.25
CA LEU A 22 3.27 10.56 11.86
C LEU A 22 4.49 11.34 12.36
N MET A 23 4.44 12.68 12.36
CA MET A 23 5.50 13.50 12.96
C MET A 23 5.57 13.29 14.48
N VAL A 24 4.43 13.24 15.16
CA VAL A 24 4.37 12.91 16.61
C VAL A 24 4.94 11.52 16.85
N GLN A 25 4.53 10.52 16.06
CA GLN A 25 5.01 9.15 16.17
C GLN A 25 6.53 9.09 15.97
N ALA A 26 7.06 9.73 14.91
CA ALA A 26 8.49 9.75 14.61
C ALA A 26 9.28 10.48 15.69
N TYR A 27 8.74 11.58 16.22
CA TYR A 27 9.36 12.30 17.33
C TYR A 27 9.50 11.42 18.58
N CYS A 28 8.44 10.68 18.94
CA CYS A 28 8.48 9.76 20.07
C CYS A 28 9.51 8.63 19.83
N ASP A 29 9.47 8.02 18.64
CA ASP A 29 10.39 6.94 18.23
C ASP A 29 11.87 7.39 18.23
N LEU A 30 12.12 8.66 17.87
CA LEU A 30 13.44 9.29 17.90
C LEU A 30 13.83 9.88 19.26
N ALA A 31 12.92 9.93 20.23
CA ALA A 31 13.25 10.37 21.59
C ALA A 31 13.73 9.19 22.45
N LEU A 32 13.20 7.98 22.21
CA LEU A 32 13.56 6.79 22.98
C LEU A 32 15.06 6.50 23.03
N PRO A 33 15.85 6.56 21.93
CA PRO A 33 17.27 6.29 22.00
C PRO A 33 18.03 7.34 22.82
N GLN A 34 17.56 8.60 22.84
CA GLN A 34 18.14 9.64 23.68
C GLN A 34 17.94 9.31 25.16
N TYR A 35 16.71 9.00 25.58
CA TYR A 35 16.46 8.63 26.97
C TYR A 35 17.20 7.37 27.39
N THR A 36 17.40 6.40 26.49
CA THR A 36 18.28 5.25 26.77
C THR A 36 19.72 5.70 26.99
N SER A 37 20.22 6.67 26.22
CA SER A 37 21.54 7.28 26.44
C SER A 37 21.59 7.92 27.82
N ASP A 38 20.64 8.79 28.13
CA ASP A 38 20.60 9.58 29.35
C ASP A 38 20.50 8.67 30.60
N ILE A 39 19.75 7.57 30.51
CA ILE A 39 19.69 6.54 31.58
C ILE A 39 21.05 5.89 31.80
N ILE A 40 21.83 5.62 30.75
CA ILE A 40 23.14 4.99 30.86
C ILE A 40 24.16 6.00 31.37
N ASP A 41 24.28 7.13 30.70
CA ASP A 41 25.33 8.13 30.92
C ASP A 41 25.10 8.91 32.22
N VAL A 42 23.92 9.52 32.38
CA VAL A 42 23.59 10.30 33.59
C VAL A 42 23.13 9.38 34.71
N GLY A 43 22.19 8.48 34.41
CA GLY A 43 21.57 7.64 35.44
C GLY A 43 22.53 6.63 36.05
N ILE A 44 23.15 5.78 35.24
CA ILE A 44 23.98 4.68 35.74
C ILE A 44 25.42 5.14 35.99
N GLN A 45 26.08 5.79 35.02
CA GLN A 45 27.49 6.15 35.15
C GLN A 45 27.72 7.33 36.11
N ASN A 46 26.86 8.35 36.08
CA ASN A 46 27.04 9.57 36.87
C ASN A 46 26.16 9.65 38.13
N GLY A 47 25.53 8.55 38.57
CA GLY A 47 24.73 8.54 39.81
C GLY A 47 23.47 9.43 39.77
N GLY A 48 22.95 9.75 38.58
CA GLY A 48 21.81 10.64 38.39
C GLY A 48 22.13 12.14 38.49
N VAL A 49 23.40 12.50 38.60
CA VAL A 49 23.86 13.90 38.63
C VAL A 49 24.20 14.36 37.22
N GLU A 50 23.59 15.46 36.78
CA GLU A 50 23.77 16.00 35.42
C GLU A 50 24.93 17.00 35.32
N HIS A 51 25.15 17.80 36.38
CA HIS A 51 26.06 18.94 36.36
C HIS A 51 27.29 18.74 37.25
N ILE A 52 28.39 19.43 36.92
CA ILE A 52 29.63 19.39 37.71
C ILE A 52 29.54 20.21 39.01
N THR A 53 28.41 20.88 39.23
CA THR A 53 28.13 21.71 40.40
C THR A 53 27.32 20.91 41.44
N PRO A 54 27.91 20.54 42.60
CA PRO A 54 27.18 19.81 43.64
C PRO A 54 25.97 20.58 44.19
N GLU A 55 24.90 19.86 44.54
CA GLU A 55 23.72 20.45 45.19
C GLU A 55 24.04 20.95 46.59
N LYS A 56 24.89 20.21 47.30
CA LYS A 56 25.43 20.56 48.62
C LYS A 56 26.91 20.28 48.70
N ILE A 57 27.64 21.21 49.30
CA ILE A 57 29.09 21.11 49.47
C ILE A 57 29.51 21.58 50.85
N THR A 58 30.44 20.87 51.49
CA THR A 58 30.92 21.23 52.85
C THR A 58 31.73 22.53 52.81
N SER A 59 31.84 23.23 53.95
CA SER A 59 32.66 24.45 54.01
C SER A 59 34.15 24.23 53.74
N LYS A 60 34.66 23.01 53.88
CA LYS A 60 36.03 22.61 53.53
C LYS A 60 36.14 22.50 52.00
N GLU A 61 35.34 21.62 51.40
CA GLU A 61 35.28 21.40 49.94
C GLU A 61 34.98 22.68 49.15
N PHE A 62 34.11 23.55 49.66
CA PHE A 62 33.80 24.84 49.02
C PHE A 62 35.01 25.78 48.89
N LYS A 63 35.95 25.70 49.83
CA LYS A 63 37.21 26.48 49.77
C LYS A 63 38.23 25.80 48.87
N GLU A 64 38.38 24.49 49.01
CA GLU A 64 39.33 23.69 48.23
C GLU A 64 39.00 23.74 46.72
N ALA A 65 37.72 23.80 46.34
CA ALA A 65 37.27 24.03 44.96
C ALA A 65 37.91 25.26 44.29
N GLN A 66 38.25 26.28 45.09
CA GLN A 66 38.74 27.58 44.59
C GLN A 66 40.26 27.61 44.39
N ILE A 67 40.98 26.54 44.70
CA ILE A 67 42.45 26.50 44.67
C ILE A 67 42.98 26.86 43.27
N PHE A 68 42.42 26.25 42.22
CA PHE A 68 42.83 26.51 40.84
C PHE A 68 41.99 27.56 40.13
N MET A 69 40.95 28.11 40.76
CA MET A 69 40.06 29.09 40.12
C MET A 69 40.73 30.47 39.98
N ASN A 70 40.54 31.11 38.82
CA ASN A 70 40.90 32.51 38.62
C ASN A 70 39.86 33.44 39.28
N ASP A 71 40.11 34.75 39.29
CA ASP A 71 39.24 35.71 39.99
C ASP A 71 37.79 35.70 39.46
N ASP A 72 37.60 35.56 38.14
CA ASP A 72 36.28 35.51 37.50
C ASP A 72 35.55 34.20 37.84
N GLU A 73 36.26 33.07 37.83
CA GLU A 73 35.75 31.74 38.22
C GLU A 73 35.38 31.70 39.70
N LYS A 74 36.18 32.33 40.57
CA LYS A 74 35.88 32.45 42.01
C LYS A 74 34.62 33.26 42.26
N GLU A 75 34.45 34.40 41.56
CA GLU A 75 33.24 35.21 41.68
C GLU A 75 32.01 34.40 41.22
N LEU A 76 32.14 33.67 40.11
CA LEU A 76 31.09 32.80 39.59
C LEU A 76 30.73 31.69 40.59
N TRP A 77 31.72 30.95 41.09
CA TRP A 77 31.55 29.89 42.09
C TRP A 77 30.91 30.41 43.37
N GLN A 78 31.41 31.53 43.93
CA GLN A 78 30.84 32.10 45.15
C GLN A 78 29.41 32.61 44.95
N SER A 79 29.09 33.16 43.78
CA SER A 79 27.74 33.63 43.47
C SER A 79 26.73 32.47 43.32
N ALA A 80 27.19 31.28 42.93
CA ALA A 80 26.36 30.11 42.69
C ALA A 80 25.87 29.43 43.98
N TYR A 81 26.48 29.70 45.13
CA TYR A 81 26.15 29.03 46.39
C TYR A 81 25.68 30.00 47.48
N ALA A 82 24.75 29.53 48.31
CA ALA A 82 24.33 30.20 49.54
C ALA A 82 24.78 29.38 50.75
N LYS A 83 25.38 30.04 51.74
CA LYS A 83 25.84 29.38 52.97
C LYS A 83 24.67 29.08 53.90
N ASP A 84 24.55 27.83 54.37
CA ASP A 84 23.62 27.39 55.40
C ASP A 84 24.34 26.52 56.44
N GLY A 85 24.66 27.11 57.59
CA GLY A 85 25.46 26.44 58.63
C GLY A 85 26.89 26.13 58.16
N ASP A 86 27.27 24.84 58.26
CA ASP A 86 28.58 24.32 57.85
C ASP A 86 28.62 23.84 56.39
N VAL A 87 27.51 23.93 55.67
CA VAL A 87 27.33 23.49 54.28
C VAL A 87 26.92 24.67 53.39
N TYR A 88 27.25 24.61 52.12
CA TYR A 88 26.79 25.53 51.09
C TYR A 88 25.80 24.81 50.18
N HIS A 89 24.71 25.49 49.84
CA HIS A 89 23.68 24.98 48.94
C HIS A 89 23.74 25.71 47.61
N LEU A 90 23.62 24.96 46.52
CA LEU A 90 23.48 25.53 45.18
C LEU A 90 22.21 26.39 45.12
N ASN A 91 22.35 27.66 44.74
CA ASN A 91 21.25 28.63 44.69
C ASN A 91 20.69 28.83 43.26
N ILE A 92 21.28 28.17 42.28
CA ILE A 92 20.94 28.24 40.86
C ILE A 92 20.09 27.02 40.49
N THR A 93 18.94 27.27 39.86
CA THR A 93 18.01 26.22 39.42
C THR A 93 17.71 26.28 37.91
N ASP A 94 18.40 27.15 37.17
CA ASP A 94 18.20 27.33 35.72
C ASP A 94 19.25 26.49 34.97
N GLU A 95 18.81 25.44 34.28
CA GLU A 95 19.68 24.50 33.53
C GLU A 95 20.67 25.22 32.61
N LYS A 96 20.24 26.25 31.88
CA LYS A 96 21.16 26.95 30.95
C LYS A 96 22.28 27.68 31.68
N LYS A 97 22.00 28.17 32.89
CA LYS A 97 23.04 28.79 33.71
C LYS A 97 23.98 27.74 34.31
N LEU A 98 23.46 26.56 34.63
CA LEU A 98 24.29 25.43 35.07
C LEU A 98 25.21 24.97 33.94
N ASP A 99 24.68 24.81 32.71
CA ASP A 99 25.51 24.52 31.52
C ASP A 99 26.63 25.58 31.31
N GLU A 100 26.30 26.87 31.43
CA GLU A 100 27.29 27.95 31.31
C GLU A 100 28.34 27.94 32.44
N ILE A 101 27.99 27.44 33.62
CA ILE A 101 28.90 27.30 34.75
C ILE A 101 29.78 26.07 34.55
N ASP A 102 29.19 24.96 34.10
CA ASP A 102 29.90 23.73 33.79
C ASP A 102 31.00 24.03 32.77
N ASP A 103 30.67 24.68 31.64
CA ASP A 103 31.64 25.07 30.60
C ASP A 103 32.80 25.94 31.13
N LYS A 104 32.53 26.84 32.08
CA LYS A 104 33.52 27.78 32.62
C LYS A 104 34.36 27.21 33.74
N LEU A 105 33.79 26.35 34.57
CA LEU A 105 34.44 25.82 35.77
C LEU A 105 35.03 24.43 35.56
N LEU A 106 34.68 23.74 34.47
CA LEU A 106 35.08 22.35 34.20
C LEU A 106 36.57 22.11 34.46
N THR A 107 37.43 22.88 33.83
CA THR A 107 38.88 22.74 33.98
C THR A 107 39.31 22.91 35.44
N SER A 108 38.86 23.97 36.11
CA SER A 108 39.22 24.25 37.50
C SER A 108 38.73 23.17 38.49
N ILE A 109 37.52 22.64 38.26
CA ILE A 109 36.90 21.61 39.08
C ILE A 109 37.63 20.27 38.87
N VAL A 110 37.88 19.88 37.62
CA VAL A 110 38.59 18.62 37.31
C VAL A 110 40.01 18.63 37.88
N LEU A 111 40.72 19.76 37.76
CA LEU A 111 42.06 19.91 38.35
C LEU A 111 42.04 19.75 39.87
N THR A 112 41.05 20.34 40.52
CA THR A 112 40.88 20.21 41.98
C THR A 112 40.53 18.78 42.36
N TYR A 113 39.65 18.13 41.60
CA TYR A 113 39.24 16.74 41.84
C TYR A 113 40.42 15.78 41.69
N GLN A 114 41.24 15.92 40.65
CA GLN A 114 42.46 15.12 40.45
C GLN A 114 43.45 15.29 41.61
N LEU A 115 43.60 16.51 42.15
CA LEU A 115 44.47 16.76 43.29
C LEU A 115 43.95 16.09 44.57
N GLY A 116 42.63 15.96 44.73
CA GLY A 116 42.00 15.26 45.84
C GLY A 116 41.95 13.74 45.68
N HIS A 117 42.04 13.24 44.44
CA HIS A 117 41.91 11.82 44.09
C HIS A 117 43.14 11.33 43.33
N MET A 118 44.34 11.63 43.87
CA MET A 118 45.59 11.24 43.24
C MET A 118 45.92 9.79 43.59
N SER A 119 46.25 8.95 42.61
CA SER A 119 46.61 7.56 42.88
C SER A 119 47.89 7.47 43.71
N GLU A 120 48.07 6.40 44.51
CA GLU A 120 49.31 6.21 45.29
C GLU A 120 50.57 6.26 44.38
N ALA A 121 50.47 5.72 43.16
CA ALA A 121 51.57 5.72 42.20
C ALA A 121 51.87 7.13 41.69
N ASP A 122 50.85 7.90 41.31
CA ASP A 122 51.01 9.28 40.83
C ASP A 122 51.49 10.21 41.94
N PHE A 123 51.03 9.96 43.17
CA PHE A 123 51.55 10.62 44.37
C PHE A 123 53.04 10.39 44.56
N LYS A 124 53.48 9.13 44.56
CA LYS A 124 54.90 8.79 44.69
C LYS A 124 55.74 9.39 43.57
N ASN A 125 55.26 9.36 42.33
CA ASN A 125 55.94 9.96 41.18
C ASN A 125 56.06 11.49 41.33
N THR A 126 55.00 12.18 41.75
CA THR A 126 55.00 13.63 41.94
C THR A 126 55.97 14.05 43.04
N VAL A 127 55.99 13.32 44.15
CA VAL A 127 56.95 13.54 45.25
C VAL A 127 58.39 13.30 44.76
N LYS A 128 58.62 12.22 44.02
CA LYS A 128 59.93 11.87 43.44
C LYS A 128 60.45 12.97 42.51
N GLU A 129 59.63 13.43 41.56
CA GLU A 129 59.99 14.53 40.65
C GLU A 129 60.30 15.83 41.39
N THR A 130 59.57 16.12 42.47
CA THR A 130 59.80 17.31 43.30
C THR A 130 61.12 17.19 44.07
N MET A 131 61.42 16.01 44.61
CA MET A 131 62.66 15.73 45.34
C MET A 131 63.90 15.68 44.43
N GLU A 132 63.76 15.27 43.17
CA GLU A 132 64.85 15.29 42.18
C GLU A 132 65.25 16.71 41.77
N LYS A 133 64.33 17.68 41.87
CA LYS A 133 64.59 19.09 41.56
C LYS A 133 65.41 19.80 42.65
N ASP A 134 65.45 19.27 43.87
CA ASP A 134 66.26 19.81 44.98
C ASP A 134 67.54 18.95 45.19
N PRO A 135 68.74 19.53 45.05
CA PRO A 135 70.02 18.83 45.24
C PRO A 135 70.21 18.13 46.60
N GLN A 136 69.47 18.53 47.65
CA GLN A 136 69.56 17.91 48.97
C GLN A 136 68.72 16.64 49.10
N THR A 137 67.58 16.56 48.40
CA THR A 137 66.62 15.45 48.47
C THR A 137 66.76 14.45 47.33
N ALA A 138 67.47 14.81 46.24
CA ALA A 138 67.72 13.97 45.08
C ALA A 138 68.22 12.53 45.40
N PRO A 139 69.16 12.27 46.34
CA PRO A 139 69.60 10.90 46.63
C PRO A 139 68.56 10.06 47.40
N MET A 140 67.50 10.67 47.92
CA MET A 140 66.39 9.98 48.60
C MET A 140 65.20 9.72 47.67
N ALA A 141 65.16 10.33 46.48
CA ALA A 141 64.08 10.19 45.51
C ALA A 141 63.90 8.74 45.01
N GLU A 142 64.99 7.96 44.89
CA GLU A 142 64.92 6.53 44.51
C GLU A 142 64.29 5.64 45.60
N GLN A 143 64.21 6.10 46.85
CA GLN A 143 63.65 5.33 47.96
C GLN A 143 62.12 5.49 48.10
N ILE A 144 61.53 6.46 47.40
CA ILE A 144 60.10 6.81 47.51
C ILE A 144 59.18 5.68 47.05
N ASP A 145 59.58 4.91 46.03
CA ASP A 145 58.77 3.82 45.47
C ASP A 145 58.49 2.72 46.53
N ASP A 146 59.45 2.48 47.42
CA ASP A 146 59.41 1.45 48.48
C ASP A 146 58.82 1.95 49.81
N MET A 147 58.55 3.26 49.95
CA MET A 147 58.02 3.86 51.18
C MET A 147 56.49 3.73 51.26
N SER A 148 55.96 3.57 52.48
CA SER A 148 54.53 3.73 52.73
C SER A 148 54.14 5.21 52.69
N ILE A 149 52.87 5.52 52.40
CA ILE A 149 52.36 6.91 52.44
C ILE A 149 52.66 7.56 53.80
N SER A 150 52.50 6.81 54.91
CA SER A 150 52.81 7.29 56.26
C SER A 150 54.30 7.57 56.53
N ASP A 151 55.20 6.94 55.76
CA ASP A 151 56.64 7.23 55.85
C ASP A 151 56.99 8.47 55.02
N ILE A 152 56.30 8.68 53.90
CA ILE A 152 56.44 9.88 53.06
C ILE A 152 55.90 11.11 53.80
N GLU A 153 54.74 10.98 54.47
CA GLU A 153 54.13 12.00 55.34
C GLU A 153 55.13 12.50 56.41
N LYS A 154 55.78 11.57 57.12
CA LYS A 154 56.82 11.90 58.11
C LYS A 154 58.05 12.55 57.51
N LEU A 155 58.42 12.17 56.29
CA LEU A 155 59.58 12.69 55.58
C LEU A 155 59.34 14.11 55.07
N MET A 156 58.11 14.41 54.63
CA MET A 156 57.72 15.74 54.15
C MET A 156 57.34 16.70 55.29
N HIS A 157 57.12 16.20 56.50
CA HIS A 157 56.64 16.96 57.65
C HIS A 157 55.28 17.65 57.40
N THR A 158 54.43 17.00 56.61
CA THR A 158 53.09 17.51 56.28
C THR A 158 52.05 16.42 56.51
N ASP A 159 50.88 16.81 57.01
CA ASP A 159 49.72 15.93 57.14
C ASP A 159 49.16 15.62 55.74
N ILE A 160 49.09 14.34 55.38
CA ILE A 160 48.58 13.87 54.10
C ILE A 160 47.41 12.92 54.35
N ASP A 161 46.22 13.32 53.90
CA ASP A 161 45.03 12.49 53.99
C ASP A 161 45.06 11.41 52.90
N SER A 162 44.81 10.16 53.27
CA SER A 162 44.63 9.06 52.32
C SER A 162 43.35 8.29 52.60
N PHE A 163 42.68 7.85 51.54
CA PHE A 163 41.43 7.12 51.62
C PHE A 163 41.43 5.98 50.59
N LYS A 164 40.46 5.08 50.73
CA LYS A 164 40.27 3.99 49.77
C LYS A 164 38.97 4.20 49.02
N ALA A 165 39.05 4.16 47.69
CA ALA A 165 37.92 4.22 46.79
C ALA A 165 38.07 3.14 45.70
N GLU A 166 36.97 2.81 45.02
CA GLU A 166 37.05 1.95 43.83
C GLU A 166 37.74 2.70 42.68
N ASP A 167 38.69 2.05 42.03
CA ASP A 167 39.33 2.55 40.81
C ASP A 167 38.44 2.35 39.57
N GLU A 168 38.91 2.81 38.41
CA GLU A 168 38.16 2.69 37.15
C GLU A 168 37.85 1.23 36.73
N GLU A 169 38.53 0.25 37.33
CA GLU A 169 38.30 -1.19 37.13
C GLU A 169 37.40 -1.81 38.21
N GLY A 170 36.93 -1.03 39.18
CA GLY A 170 36.10 -1.47 40.31
C GLY A 170 36.90 -2.15 41.43
N ASN A 171 38.23 -1.98 41.47
CA ASN A 171 39.06 -2.50 42.55
C ASN A 171 39.29 -1.43 43.62
N MET A 172 39.34 -1.82 44.90
CA MET A 172 39.67 -0.88 45.97
C MET A 172 41.14 -0.43 45.88
N ALA A 173 41.37 0.81 45.46
CA ALA A 173 42.67 1.46 45.40
C ALA A 173 42.83 2.51 46.51
N THR A 174 44.09 2.86 46.83
CA THR A 174 44.41 3.93 47.78
C THR A 174 44.64 5.22 47.01
N TYR A 175 43.93 6.27 47.42
CA TYR A 175 44.06 7.62 46.90
C TYR A 175 44.59 8.56 47.97
N VAL A 176 45.27 9.61 47.52
CA VAL A 176 45.92 10.61 48.35
C VAL A 176 45.33 11.98 48.03
N ASP A 177 44.85 12.68 49.06
CA ASP A 177 44.32 14.03 48.95
C ASP A 177 45.45 15.04 49.20
N MET A 178 45.87 15.71 48.13
CA MET A 178 46.96 16.68 48.14
C MET A 178 46.48 18.12 48.31
N ARG A 179 45.17 18.34 48.36
CA ARG A 179 44.58 19.68 48.53
C ARG A 179 45.01 20.32 49.86
N PRO A 180 45.00 19.62 51.03
CA PRO A 180 45.46 20.19 52.29
C PRO A 180 46.92 20.62 52.28
N LEU A 181 47.81 19.83 51.66
CA LEU A 181 49.22 20.17 51.49
C LEU A 181 49.37 21.44 50.64
N MET A 182 48.63 21.54 49.54
CA MET A 182 48.73 22.71 48.66
C MET A 182 48.15 23.96 49.33
N GLU A 183 47.08 23.84 50.11
CA GLU A 183 46.57 24.93 50.94
C GLU A 183 47.61 25.42 51.96
N ASP A 184 48.32 24.51 52.63
CA ASP A 184 49.37 24.88 53.60
C ASP A 184 50.58 25.54 52.93
N MET A 185 50.97 25.08 51.73
CA MET A 185 52.04 25.73 50.94
C MET A 185 51.66 27.15 50.50
N ILE A 186 50.40 27.37 50.12
CA ILE A 186 49.88 28.70 49.80
C ILE A 186 49.82 29.58 51.07
N ALA A 187 49.31 29.04 52.18
CA ALA A 187 49.15 29.77 53.44
C ALA A 187 50.49 30.15 54.10
N SER A 188 51.50 29.29 54.00
CA SER A 188 52.86 29.51 54.49
C SER A 188 53.70 30.43 53.58
N GLY A 189 53.16 30.81 52.42
CA GLY A 189 53.81 31.66 51.43
C GLY A 189 54.93 30.97 50.64
N GLN A 190 55.01 29.64 50.71
CA GLN A 190 55.94 28.83 49.91
C GLN A 190 55.51 28.74 48.44
N MET A 191 54.23 28.95 48.16
CA MET A 191 53.67 29.00 46.81
C MET A 191 52.96 30.35 46.60
N ASP A 192 53.44 31.15 45.65
CA ASP A 192 52.80 32.41 45.28
C ASP A 192 51.78 32.24 44.13
N ASP A 193 51.00 33.28 43.85
CA ASP A 193 49.97 33.28 42.80
C ASP A 193 50.53 32.98 41.40
N SER A 194 51.82 33.26 41.16
CA SER A 194 52.48 32.95 39.89
C SER A 194 52.80 31.47 39.77
N MET A 195 53.23 30.83 40.86
CA MET A 195 53.48 29.39 40.93
C MET A 195 52.18 28.59 40.82
N VAL A 196 51.08 29.05 41.43
CA VAL A 196 49.76 28.40 41.29
C VAL A 196 49.27 28.47 39.84
N LYS A 197 49.46 29.60 39.14
CA LYS A 197 49.13 29.74 37.71
C LYS A 197 50.01 28.86 36.83
N GLU A 198 51.28 28.68 37.17
CA GLU A 198 52.18 27.76 36.47
C GLU A 198 51.77 26.29 36.68
N SER A 199 51.42 25.90 37.91
CA SER A 199 50.86 24.57 38.21
C SER A 199 49.54 24.33 37.48
N ARG A 200 48.62 25.30 37.48
CA ARG A 200 47.37 25.23 36.69
C ARG A 200 47.67 24.99 35.22
N LYS A 201 48.56 25.79 34.63
CA LYS A 201 48.91 25.65 33.21
C LYS A 201 49.57 24.31 32.89
N SER A 202 50.48 23.84 33.75
CA SER A 202 51.12 22.53 33.58
C SER A 202 50.12 21.39 33.66
N MET A 203 49.14 21.46 34.56
CA MET A 203 48.11 20.45 34.66
C MET A 203 47.10 20.58 33.52
N GLU A 204 46.73 21.80 33.10
CA GLU A 204 45.93 22.06 31.89
C GLU A 204 46.55 21.40 30.65
N ASP A 205 47.87 21.49 30.48
CA ASP A 205 48.58 20.82 29.39
C ASP A 205 48.44 19.28 29.50
N THR A 206 48.45 18.71 30.70
CA THR A 206 48.27 17.26 30.95
C THR A 206 46.84 16.77 30.66
N ILE A 207 45.82 17.54 31.05
CA ILE A 207 44.41 17.21 30.74
C ILE A 207 43.97 17.63 29.34
N SER A 208 44.76 18.43 28.61
CA SER A 208 44.45 18.86 27.23
C SER A 208 44.38 17.70 26.22
N SER A 209 44.97 16.55 26.55
CA SER A 209 44.87 15.31 25.77
C SER A 209 43.67 14.42 26.12
N THR A 210 42.93 14.76 27.18
CA THR A 210 41.72 14.04 27.62
C THR A 210 40.51 14.61 26.90
N GLY A 211 39.66 13.76 26.33
CA GLY A 211 38.44 14.19 25.64
C GLY A 211 37.46 14.92 26.57
N ALA A 212 36.68 15.84 26.00
CA ALA A 212 35.80 16.74 26.75
C ALA A 212 34.72 16.02 27.56
N GLU A 213 34.20 14.89 27.05
CA GLU A 213 33.17 14.10 27.74
C GLU A 213 33.74 13.42 28.99
N THR A 214 34.96 12.90 28.92
CA THR A 214 35.64 12.34 30.11
C THR A 214 35.91 13.42 31.15
N LEU A 215 36.38 14.61 30.74
CA LEU A 215 36.55 15.73 31.66
C LEU A 215 35.23 16.09 32.34
N HIS A 216 34.13 16.16 31.59
CA HIS A 216 32.80 16.39 32.14
C HIS A 216 32.40 15.32 33.17
N SER A 217 32.56 14.03 32.83
CA SER A 217 32.29 12.93 33.77
C SER A 217 33.15 13.00 35.05
N MET A 218 34.41 13.43 34.96
CA MET A 218 35.25 13.67 36.14
C MET A 218 34.72 14.83 37.01
N GLY A 219 34.26 15.91 36.37
CA GLY A 219 33.61 17.02 37.08
C GLY A 219 32.30 16.61 37.75
N VAL A 220 31.54 15.70 37.14
CA VAL A 220 30.33 15.14 37.77
C VAL A 220 30.68 14.21 38.92
N ALA A 221 31.73 13.40 38.80
CA ALA A 221 32.24 12.58 39.91
C ALA A 221 32.68 13.44 41.11
N TYR A 222 33.26 14.62 40.86
CA TYR A 222 33.51 15.61 41.91
C TYR A 222 32.21 16.07 42.58
N ALA A 223 31.19 16.42 41.81
CA ALA A 223 29.90 16.83 42.37
C ALA A 223 29.25 15.71 43.21
N VAL A 224 29.31 14.47 42.74
CA VAL A 224 28.83 13.27 43.46
C VAL A 224 29.55 13.13 44.80
N SER A 225 30.88 13.11 44.81
CA SER A 225 31.67 12.98 46.04
C SER A 225 31.40 14.12 47.04
N CYS A 226 31.23 15.36 46.56
CA CYS A 226 30.86 16.50 47.40
C CYS A 226 29.47 16.35 48.02
N ASN A 227 28.49 15.89 47.25
CA ASN A 227 27.12 15.65 47.71
C ASN A 227 27.10 14.58 48.81
N GLU A 228 27.81 13.46 48.62
CA GLU A 228 27.96 12.40 49.62
C GLU A 228 28.61 12.92 50.91
N ALA A 229 29.71 13.66 50.79
CA ALA A 229 30.41 14.26 51.93
C ALA A 229 29.54 15.27 52.69
N ALA A 230 28.61 15.94 52.00
CA ALA A 230 27.62 16.84 52.61
C ALA A 230 26.38 16.11 53.17
N GLY A 231 26.34 14.78 53.13
CA GLY A 231 25.29 13.94 53.69
C GLY A 231 24.03 13.81 52.83
N LEU A 232 24.13 14.05 51.51
CA LEU A 232 23.07 13.68 50.56
C LEU A 232 23.15 12.19 50.22
N ASP A 233 21.98 11.59 50.06
CA ASP A 233 21.84 10.21 49.60
C ASP A 233 21.85 10.20 48.07
N VAL A 234 23.01 9.85 47.49
CA VAL A 234 23.20 9.81 46.03
C VAL A 234 22.44 8.63 45.40
N ASP A 235 22.23 7.54 46.13
CA ASP A 235 21.42 6.40 45.65
C ASP A 235 19.96 6.85 45.43
N ASP A 236 19.42 7.67 46.33
CA ASP A 236 18.09 8.26 46.17
C ASP A 236 18.02 9.23 44.97
N ILE A 237 19.06 10.04 44.75
CA ILE A 237 19.15 10.94 43.57
C ILE A 237 19.14 10.10 42.28
N GLN A 238 19.99 9.08 42.22
CA GLN A 238 20.09 8.15 41.10
C GLN A 238 18.76 7.47 40.81
N MET A 239 18.12 6.89 41.84
CA MET A 239 16.87 6.16 41.70
C MET A 239 15.74 7.08 41.21
N ASN A 240 15.64 8.30 41.74
CA ASN A 240 14.65 9.28 41.31
C ASN A 240 14.85 9.68 39.84
N TYR A 241 16.09 9.89 39.42
CA TYR A 241 16.42 10.17 38.03
C TYR A 241 16.01 9.02 37.10
N LEU A 242 16.38 7.79 37.44
CA LEU A 242 16.03 6.59 36.66
C LEU A 242 14.51 6.39 36.53
N TRP A 243 13.74 6.63 37.60
CA TRP A 243 12.27 6.58 37.53
C TRP A 243 11.68 7.69 36.66
N SER A 244 12.21 8.90 36.75
CA SER A 244 11.79 10.04 35.93
C SER A 244 12.01 9.75 34.44
N GLU A 245 13.23 9.36 34.05
CA GLU A 245 13.57 9.04 32.66
C GLU A 245 12.83 7.79 32.16
N GLY A 246 12.74 6.75 32.98
CA GLY A 246 11.96 5.55 32.66
C GLY A 246 10.48 5.86 32.43
N LEU A 247 9.89 6.75 33.24
CA LEU A 247 8.50 7.19 33.06
C LEU A 247 8.33 8.04 31.80
N LYS A 248 9.27 8.96 31.50
CA LYS A 248 9.29 9.72 30.25
C LYS A 248 9.33 8.79 29.04
N MET A 249 10.20 7.79 29.03
CA MET A 249 10.27 6.76 27.99
C MET A 249 8.95 5.99 27.83
N PHE A 250 8.38 5.53 28.94
CA PHE A 250 7.11 4.79 28.91
C PHE A 250 5.96 5.63 28.35
N MET A 251 5.87 6.91 28.76
CA MET A 251 4.86 7.84 28.25
C MET A 251 5.04 8.14 26.77
N MET A 252 6.28 8.28 26.29
CA MET A 252 6.58 8.44 24.86
C MET A 252 6.19 7.18 24.07
N ALA A 253 6.46 5.99 24.59
CA ALA A 253 6.06 4.74 23.95
C ALA A 253 4.53 4.61 23.85
N LEU A 254 3.79 5.03 24.89
CA LEU A 254 2.32 5.05 24.89
C LEU A 254 1.77 6.07 23.89
N LEU A 255 2.34 7.27 23.85
CA LEU A 255 1.97 8.30 22.87
C LEU A 255 2.25 7.85 21.43
N MET A 256 3.40 7.21 21.19
CA MET A 256 3.77 6.60 19.92
C MET A 256 2.75 5.54 19.50
N LEU A 257 2.37 4.64 20.42
CA LEU A 257 1.37 3.61 20.17
C LEU A 257 0.01 4.22 19.80
N ALA A 258 -0.46 5.22 20.55
CA ALA A 258 -1.71 5.92 20.27
C ALA A 258 -1.69 6.61 18.89
N ALA A 259 -0.60 7.30 18.56
CA ALA A 259 -0.40 7.92 17.26
C ALA A 259 -0.40 6.86 16.13
N ALA A 260 0.34 5.76 16.28
CA ALA A 260 0.43 4.69 15.29
C ALA A 260 -0.92 4.00 15.04
N VAL A 261 -1.72 3.77 16.08
CA VAL A 261 -3.07 3.22 15.97
C VAL A 261 -4.00 4.21 15.25
N MET A 262 -3.98 5.49 15.62
CA MET A 262 -4.77 6.53 14.96
C MET A 262 -4.41 6.69 13.49
N VAL A 263 -3.12 6.74 13.15
CA VAL A 263 -2.64 6.78 11.77
C VAL A 263 -3.15 5.56 11.00
N SER A 264 -3.02 4.36 11.57
CA SER A 264 -3.46 3.12 10.93
C SER A 264 -4.97 3.12 10.66
N PHE A 265 -5.77 3.56 11.63
CA PHE A 265 -7.22 3.67 11.50
C PHE A 265 -7.62 4.71 10.42
N LEU A 266 -7.05 5.91 10.47
CA LEU A 266 -7.33 6.98 9.51
C LEU A 266 -6.88 6.59 8.09
N ALA A 267 -5.69 6.03 7.94
CA ALA A 267 -5.16 5.57 6.66
C ALA A 267 -6.03 4.45 6.05
N ALA A 268 -6.48 3.49 6.86
CA ALA A 268 -7.41 2.45 6.42
C ALA A 268 -8.75 3.03 5.98
N ARG A 269 -9.30 4.00 6.73
CA ARG A 269 -10.55 4.69 6.39
C ARG A 269 -10.44 5.50 5.10
N VAL A 270 -9.34 6.22 4.89
CA VAL A 270 -9.07 6.94 3.64
C VAL A 270 -8.90 5.96 2.47
N GLY A 271 -8.11 4.90 2.64
CA GLY A 271 -7.92 3.88 1.61
C GLY A 271 -9.24 3.22 1.20
N ALA A 272 -10.07 2.83 2.17
CA ALA A 272 -11.40 2.27 1.91
C ALA A 272 -12.35 3.30 1.25
N GLY A 273 -12.29 4.57 1.66
CA GLY A 273 -13.04 5.65 1.04
C GLY A 273 -12.68 5.86 -0.43
N VAL A 274 -11.39 5.92 -0.74
CA VAL A 274 -10.87 5.99 -2.12
C VAL A 274 -11.34 4.77 -2.92
N GLY A 275 -11.21 3.56 -2.37
CA GLY A 275 -11.69 2.33 -3.02
C GLY A 275 -13.19 2.40 -3.33
N ARG A 276 -14.01 2.85 -2.38
CA ARG A 276 -15.46 3.05 -2.55
C ARG A 276 -15.78 4.04 -3.67
N ASP A 277 -15.13 5.21 -3.68
CA ASP A 277 -15.38 6.26 -4.66
C ASP A 277 -14.96 5.84 -6.08
N VAL A 278 -13.78 5.23 -6.20
CA VAL A 278 -13.28 4.72 -7.48
C VAL A 278 -14.18 3.61 -8.01
N ARG A 279 -14.56 2.64 -7.17
CA ARG A 279 -15.47 1.57 -7.56
C ARG A 279 -16.81 2.12 -8.03
N GLY A 280 -17.36 3.11 -7.32
CA GLY A 280 -18.61 3.77 -7.70
C GLY A 280 -18.53 4.47 -9.06
N LYS A 281 -17.41 5.13 -9.37
CA LYS A 281 -17.19 5.76 -10.69
C LYS A 281 -17.10 4.72 -11.81
N VAL A 282 -16.29 3.68 -11.62
CA VAL A 282 -16.14 2.60 -12.61
C VAL A 282 -17.48 1.92 -12.87
N PHE A 283 -18.20 1.54 -11.81
CA PHE A 283 -19.49 0.87 -11.94
C PHE A 283 -20.52 1.72 -12.70
N ARG A 284 -20.64 3.01 -12.37
CA ARG A 284 -21.56 3.93 -13.08
C ARG A 284 -21.25 4.05 -14.56
N ASN A 285 -19.97 4.17 -14.94
CA ASN A 285 -19.59 4.22 -16.35
C ASN A 285 -19.88 2.90 -17.08
N VAL A 286 -19.49 1.77 -16.48
CA VAL A 286 -19.67 0.44 -17.10
C VAL A 286 -21.13 0.13 -17.36
N VAL A 287 -22.03 0.49 -16.44
CA VAL A 287 -23.48 0.28 -16.64
C VAL A 287 -24.04 1.19 -17.75
N GLY A 288 -23.39 2.32 -18.02
CA GLY A 288 -23.78 3.24 -19.10
C GLY A 288 -23.13 2.95 -20.45
N PHE A 289 -22.26 1.94 -20.57
CA PHE A 289 -21.60 1.59 -21.83
C PHE A 289 -22.56 0.93 -22.83
N SER A 290 -22.31 1.19 -24.11
CA SER A 290 -22.92 0.46 -25.21
C SER A 290 -22.18 -0.87 -25.44
N ASN A 291 -22.68 -1.70 -26.36
CA ASN A 291 -21.99 -2.93 -26.73
C ASN A 291 -20.61 -2.65 -27.34
N ALA A 292 -20.41 -1.52 -28.04
CA ALA A 292 -19.11 -1.15 -28.60
C ALA A 292 -18.02 -0.99 -27.53
N GLU A 293 -18.33 -0.35 -26.40
CA GLU A 293 -17.37 -0.21 -25.30
C GLU A 293 -17.20 -1.53 -24.53
N MET A 294 -18.27 -2.32 -24.40
CA MET A 294 -18.20 -3.66 -23.80
C MET A 294 -17.28 -4.59 -24.60
N ASP A 295 -17.30 -4.51 -25.93
CA ASP A 295 -16.41 -5.25 -26.83
C ASP A 295 -14.97 -4.75 -26.72
N LYS A 296 -14.77 -3.42 -26.69
CA LYS A 296 -13.44 -2.80 -26.53
C LYS A 296 -12.72 -3.27 -25.27
N PHE A 297 -13.42 -3.29 -24.12
CA PHE A 297 -12.80 -3.67 -22.86
C PHE A 297 -12.87 -5.17 -22.59
N SER A 298 -13.87 -5.88 -23.10
CA SER A 298 -14.35 -7.20 -22.64
C SER A 298 -14.91 -7.21 -21.21
N THR A 299 -15.96 -7.99 -20.99
CA THR A 299 -16.58 -8.18 -19.67
C THR A 299 -15.59 -8.65 -18.61
N ALA A 300 -14.67 -9.56 -18.96
CA ALA A 300 -13.66 -10.08 -18.02
C ALA A 300 -12.69 -9.00 -17.52
N SER A 301 -12.23 -8.12 -18.42
CA SER A 301 -11.38 -6.97 -18.07
C SER A 301 -12.14 -6.01 -17.16
N LEU A 302 -13.39 -5.68 -17.47
CA LEU A 302 -14.20 -4.77 -16.65
C LEU A 302 -14.43 -5.30 -15.24
N ILE A 303 -14.62 -6.62 -15.08
CA ILE A 303 -14.70 -7.27 -13.76
C ILE A 303 -13.40 -7.08 -12.98
N THR A 304 -12.24 -7.39 -13.57
CA THR A 304 -10.94 -7.26 -12.88
C THR A 304 -10.59 -5.80 -12.55
N ARG A 305 -10.91 -4.86 -13.45
CA ARG A 305 -10.74 -3.41 -13.23
C ARG A 305 -11.65 -2.89 -12.11
N SER A 306 -12.83 -3.47 -11.92
CA SER A 306 -13.80 -3.06 -10.87
C SER A 306 -13.51 -3.70 -9.50
N THR A 307 -12.77 -4.81 -9.47
CA THR A 307 -12.48 -5.59 -8.26
C THR A 307 -11.01 -5.46 -7.84
N ASN A 308 -10.13 -6.25 -8.47
CA ASN A 308 -8.73 -6.40 -8.10
C ASN A 308 -7.95 -5.09 -8.23
N ASP A 309 -8.14 -4.34 -9.32
CA ASP A 309 -7.39 -3.10 -9.54
C ASP A 309 -7.80 -2.03 -8.51
N VAL A 310 -9.10 -1.94 -8.18
CA VAL A 310 -9.59 -1.05 -7.13
C VAL A 310 -9.01 -1.44 -5.77
N GLN A 311 -8.95 -2.75 -5.46
CA GLN A 311 -8.36 -3.26 -4.24
C GLN A 311 -6.87 -2.91 -4.14
N GLN A 312 -6.12 -3.04 -5.24
CA GLN A 312 -4.71 -2.62 -5.27
C GLN A 312 -4.56 -1.12 -4.98
N ILE A 313 -5.38 -0.26 -5.59
CA ILE A 313 -5.35 1.19 -5.30
C ILE A 313 -5.68 1.47 -3.83
N GLN A 314 -6.68 0.79 -3.28
CA GLN A 314 -7.07 0.91 -1.88
C GLN A 314 -5.92 0.52 -0.93
N MET A 315 -5.29 -0.64 -1.15
CA MET A 315 -4.18 -1.12 -0.32
C MET A 315 -2.97 -0.18 -0.40
N VAL A 316 -2.61 0.24 -1.61
CA VAL A 316 -1.46 1.14 -1.83
C VAL A 316 -1.73 2.50 -1.22
N THR A 317 -2.97 3.00 -1.28
CA THR A 317 -3.35 4.25 -0.62
C THR A 317 -3.15 4.16 0.89
N ALA A 318 -3.67 3.11 1.53
CA ALA A 318 -3.52 2.93 2.98
C ALA A 318 -2.05 2.78 3.37
N MET A 319 -1.28 2.00 2.60
CA MET A 319 0.14 1.79 2.86
C MET A 319 0.96 3.05 2.61
N MET A 320 0.62 3.86 1.61
CA MET A 320 1.29 5.13 1.34
C MET A 320 1.14 6.07 2.53
N LEU A 321 -0.07 6.20 3.05
CA LEU A 321 -0.37 7.08 4.17
C LEU A 321 0.26 6.62 5.49
N ARG A 322 0.55 5.32 5.65
CA ARG A 322 1.12 4.76 6.87
C ARG A 322 2.65 4.61 6.82
N ILE A 323 3.17 4.01 5.75
CA ILE A 323 4.57 3.56 5.64
C ILE A 323 5.38 4.53 4.78
N VAL A 324 4.87 4.89 3.60
CA VAL A 324 5.62 5.72 2.64
C VAL A 324 5.84 7.13 3.19
N LEU A 325 4.84 7.70 3.86
CA LEU A 325 5.00 9.02 4.50
C LEU A 325 5.86 8.95 5.77
N TYR A 326 5.81 7.84 6.52
CA TYR A 326 6.60 7.69 7.74
C TYR A 326 8.10 7.55 7.46
N ALA A 327 8.47 6.76 6.45
CA ALA A 327 9.87 6.42 6.18
C ALA A 327 10.78 7.65 5.98
N PRO A 328 10.44 8.67 5.17
CA PRO A 328 11.26 9.87 5.07
C PRO A 328 11.30 10.68 6.37
N ILE A 329 10.21 10.73 7.14
CA ILE A 329 10.15 11.48 8.40
C ILE A 329 11.10 10.86 9.42
N ILE A 330 11.04 9.54 9.62
CA ILE A 330 11.92 8.84 10.57
C ILE A 330 13.37 8.82 10.06
N GLY A 331 13.61 8.63 8.76
CA GLY A 331 14.96 8.61 8.19
C GLY A 331 15.66 9.97 8.29
N LEU A 332 14.99 11.06 7.92
CA LEU A 332 15.55 12.42 8.06
C LEU A 332 15.68 12.82 9.52
N GLY A 333 14.71 12.47 10.36
CA GLY A 333 14.77 12.73 11.80
C GLY A 333 15.90 11.99 12.50
N GLY A 334 16.16 10.73 12.11
CA GLY A 334 17.30 9.94 12.62
C GLY A 334 18.64 10.55 12.22
N VAL A 335 18.79 10.96 10.95
CA VAL A 335 20.01 11.65 10.49
C VAL A 335 20.21 12.97 11.27
N TYR A 336 19.13 13.73 11.49
CA TYR A 336 19.18 14.96 12.29
C TYR A 336 19.61 14.69 13.74
N LYS A 337 19.06 13.66 14.40
CA LYS A 337 19.43 13.28 15.77
C LYS A 337 20.89 12.87 15.88
N VAL A 338 21.36 12.05 14.96
CA VAL A 338 22.76 11.61 14.90
C VAL A 338 23.73 12.78 14.68
N ALA A 339 23.39 13.71 13.79
CA ALA A 339 24.22 14.89 13.56
C ALA A 339 24.30 15.81 14.79
N LYS A 340 23.28 15.80 15.67
CA LYS A 340 23.31 16.55 16.93
C LYS A 340 24.22 15.91 17.98
N THR A 341 24.52 14.62 17.88
CA THR A 341 25.40 13.92 18.83
C THR A 341 26.87 14.36 18.73
N GLY A 342 27.28 15.11 17.69
CA GLY A 342 28.66 15.61 17.57
C GLY A 342 29.72 14.52 17.31
N ALA A 343 29.30 13.26 17.19
CA ALA A 343 30.18 12.10 17.10
C ALA A 343 30.96 11.98 15.78
N ASN A 344 30.72 12.83 14.76
CA ASN A 344 31.39 12.78 13.44
C ASN A 344 31.37 11.38 12.78
N MET A 345 30.37 10.56 13.09
CA MET A 345 30.22 9.16 12.65
C MET A 345 29.17 9.00 11.53
N GLU A 346 28.64 10.09 10.98
CA GLU A 346 27.56 10.09 9.98
C GLU A 346 27.95 9.35 8.68
N TRP A 347 29.25 9.32 8.38
CA TRP A 347 29.80 8.62 7.22
C TRP A 347 29.51 7.10 7.27
N ILE A 348 29.41 6.51 8.46
CA ILE A 348 29.11 5.09 8.67
C ILE A 348 27.69 4.78 8.15
N ILE A 349 26.73 5.66 8.45
CA ILE A 349 25.35 5.55 8.00
C ILE A 349 25.28 5.73 6.49
N ALA A 350 25.99 6.73 5.94
CA ALA A 350 26.05 6.95 4.50
C ALA A 350 26.61 5.73 3.75
N LEU A 351 27.68 5.12 4.28
CA LEU A 351 28.24 3.87 3.75
C LEU A 351 27.23 2.73 3.81
N ALA A 352 26.54 2.55 4.93
CA ALA A 352 25.53 1.50 5.09
C ALA A 352 24.39 1.65 4.06
N VAL A 353 23.85 2.85 3.91
CA VAL A 353 22.79 3.14 2.94
C VAL A 353 23.26 2.86 1.51
N LEU A 354 24.49 3.25 1.15
CA LEU A 354 25.07 2.95 -0.17
C LEU A 354 25.20 1.45 -0.43
N VAL A 355 25.71 0.69 0.55
CA VAL A 355 25.84 -0.77 0.47
C VAL A 355 24.47 -1.43 0.31
N ILE A 356 23.47 -0.98 1.05
CA ILE A 356 22.09 -1.49 0.97
C ILE A 356 21.48 -1.20 -0.40
N ILE A 357 21.60 0.02 -0.90
CA ILE A 357 21.09 0.39 -2.23
C ILE A 357 21.77 -0.47 -3.30
N GLY A 358 23.08 -0.66 -3.23
CA GLY A 358 23.81 -1.53 -4.15
C GLY A 358 23.36 -2.99 -4.08
N PHE A 359 23.21 -3.52 -2.87
CA PHE A 359 22.77 -4.90 -2.63
C PHE A 359 21.34 -5.14 -3.13
N VAL A 360 20.37 -4.33 -2.68
CA VAL A 360 18.97 -4.49 -3.06
C VAL A 360 18.77 -4.16 -4.54
N GLY A 361 19.43 -3.13 -5.05
CA GLY A 361 19.41 -2.78 -6.46
C GLY A 361 19.88 -3.93 -7.35
N THR A 362 20.93 -4.65 -6.95
CA THR A 362 21.43 -5.84 -7.65
C THR A 362 20.39 -6.96 -7.65
N LEU A 363 19.81 -7.30 -6.49
CA LEU A 363 18.78 -8.35 -6.39
C LEU A 363 17.54 -8.03 -7.21
N VAL A 364 17.05 -6.79 -7.13
CA VAL A 364 15.87 -6.32 -7.88
C VAL A 364 16.15 -6.32 -9.38
N SER A 365 17.33 -5.88 -9.82
CA SER A 365 17.72 -5.89 -11.23
C SER A 365 17.72 -7.31 -11.82
N ILE A 366 18.24 -8.29 -11.08
CA ILE A 366 18.26 -9.70 -11.48
C ILE A 366 16.85 -10.31 -11.53
N THR A 367 15.99 -9.97 -10.57
CA THR A 367 14.67 -10.61 -10.40
C THR A 367 13.56 -9.94 -11.21
N MET A 368 13.61 -8.64 -11.47
CA MET A 368 12.54 -7.89 -12.16
C MET A 368 12.16 -8.45 -13.53
N PRO A 369 13.10 -8.85 -14.41
CA PRO A 369 12.76 -9.49 -15.68
C PRO A 369 11.96 -10.79 -15.49
N LYS A 370 12.33 -11.60 -14.49
CA LYS A 370 11.65 -12.87 -14.16
C LYS A 370 10.30 -12.63 -13.51
N PHE A 371 10.16 -11.61 -12.65
CA PHE A 371 8.86 -11.17 -12.13
C PHE A 371 7.89 -10.75 -13.23
N LYS A 372 8.36 -10.02 -14.25
CA LYS A 372 7.54 -9.65 -15.42
C LYS A 372 7.12 -10.89 -16.23
N MET A 373 8.00 -11.88 -16.36
CA MET A 373 7.70 -13.14 -17.07
C MET A 373 6.71 -14.03 -16.31
N MET A 374 6.74 -14.00 -14.96
CA MET A 374 5.90 -14.82 -14.09
C MET A 374 4.40 -14.64 -14.38
N GLN A 375 3.94 -13.41 -14.63
CA GLN A 375 2.55 -13.16 -14.98
C GLN A 375 2.14 -13.89 -16.26
N LYS A 376 2.96 -13.84 -17.31
CA LYS A 376 2.69 -14.54 -18.57
C LYS A 376 2.61 -16.06 -18.39
N LEU A 377 3.46 -16.61 -17.51
CA LEU A 377 3.47 -18.05 -17.21
C LEU A 377 2.24 -18.48 -16.40
N VAL A 378 1.80 -17.66 -15.44
CA VAL A 378 0.54 -17.88 -14.72
C VAL A 378 -0.65 -17.84 -15.68
N ASP A 379 -0.68 -16.86 -16.59
CA ASP A 379 -1.74 -16.74 -17.59
C ASP A 379 -1.76 -17.96 -18.52
N ALA A 380 -0.60 -18.44 -18.97
CA ALA A 380 -0.48 -19.65 -19.78
C ALA A 380 -0.95 -20.91 -19.04
N LEU A 381 -0.57 -21.08 -17.76
CA LEU A 381 -1.03 -22.20 -16.93
C LEU A 381 -2.56 -22.16 -16.74
N ASN A 382 -3.12 -20.97 -16.47
CA ASN A 382 -4.56 -20.77 -16.32
C ASN A 382 -5.31 -21.05 -17.63
N LEU A 383 -4.75 -20.68 -18.78
CA LEU A 383 -5.32 -20.97 -20.10
C LEU A 383 -5.39 -22.49 -20.32
N VAL A 384 -4.28 -23.19 -20.15
CA VAL A 384 -4.22 -24.66 -20.32
C VAL A 384 -5.20 -25.34 -19.36
N SER A 385 -5.24 -24.91 -18.09
CA SER A 385 -6.17 -25.44 -17.09
C SER A 385 -7.63 -25.25 -17.51
N ARG A 386 -7.97 -24.08 -18.04
CA ARG A 386 -9.33 -23.75 -18.49
C ARG A 386 -9.73 -24.59 -19.70
N GLU A 387 -8.84 -24.75 -20.67
CA GLU A 387 -9.08 -25.59 -21.85
C GLU A 387 -9.31 -27.05 -21.45
N ILE A 388 -8.51 -27.59 -20.53
CA ILE A 388 -8.68 -28.96 -20.01
C ILE A 388 -10.02 -29.12 -19.30
N LEU A 389 -10.37 -28.20 -18.39
CA LEU A 389 -11.62 -28.28 -17.64
C LEU A 389 -12.86 -28.12 -18.53
N THR A 390 -12.81 -27.22 -19.51
CA THR A 390 -13.92 -26.98 -20.45
C THR A 390 -14.04 -28.13 -21.46
N GLY A 391 -12.90 -28.67 -21.91
CA GLY A 391 -12.81 -29.75 -22.89
C GLY A 391 -12.78 -31.15 -22.27
N LEU A 392 -13.01 -31.31 -20.97
CA LEU A 392 -12.76 -32.57 -20.26
C LEU A 392 -13.52 -33.75 -20.88
N SER A 393 -14.78 -33.54 -21.28
CA SER A 393 -15.58 -34.57 -21.95
C SER A 393 -15.00 -34.98 -23.30
N VAL A 394 -14.44 -34.03 -24.05
CA VAL A 394 -13.77 -34.29 -25.34
C VAL A 394 -12.47 -35.04 -25.11
N ILE A 395 -11.64 -34.59 -24.16
CA ILE A 395 -10.36 -35.24 -23.83
C ILE A 395 -10.59 -36.71 -23.45
N ARG A 396 -11.60 -36.99 -22.61
CA ARG A 396 -11.99 -38.35 -22.22
C ARG A 396 -12.54 -39.17 -23.38
N ALA A 397 -13.38 -38.58 -24.23
CA ALA A 397 -13.94 -39.26 -25.39
C ALA A 397 -12.86 -39.69 -26.40
N PHE A 398 -11.77 -38.93 -26.51
CA PHE A 398 -10.64 -39.21 -27.40
C PHE A 398 -9.45 -39.91 -26.70
N GLY A 399 -9.54 -40.22 -25.39
CA GLY A 399 -8.47 -40.89 -24.63
C GLY A 399 -7.15 -40.10 -24.59
N ARG A 400 -7.21 -38.76 -24.53
CA ARG A 400 -6.05 -37.85 -24.63
C ARG A 400 -5.59 -37.30 -23.28
N GLU A 401 -6.01 -37.88 -22.16
CA GLU A 401 -5.71 -37.38 -20.81
C GLU A 401 -4.21 -37.21 -20.58
N GLN A 402 -3.40 -38.20 -20.96
CA GLN A 402 -1.95 -38.17 -20.77
C GLN A 402 -1.27 -37.06 -21.60
N THR A 403 -1.73 -36.83 -22.83
CA THR A 403 -1.21 -35.74 -23.68
C THR A 403 -1.50 -34.37 -23.05
N GLU A 404 -2.69 -34.20 -22.49
CA GLU A 404 -3.08 -32.95 -21.84
C GLU A 404 -2.41 -32.77 -20.47
N GLU A 405 -2.13 -33.86 -19.75
CA GLU A 405 -1.31 -33.85 -18.54
C GLU A 405 0.13 -33.39 -18.84
N GLU A 406 0.75 -33.91 -19.90
CA GLU A 406 2.08 -33.45 -20.36
C GLU A 406 2.07 -31.96 -20.74
N ARG A 407 1.02 -31.51 -21.44
CA ARG A 407 0.86 -30.11 -21.83
C ARG A 407 0.73 -29.19 -20.61
N PHE A 408 -0.04 -29.63 -19.60
CA PHE A 408 -0.13 -28.94 -18.33
C PHE A 408 1.20 -28.92 -17.58
N ASP A 409 1.92 -30.06 -17.55
CA ASP A 409 3.19 -30.15 -16.83
C ASP A 409 4.27 -29.25 -17.44
N VAL A 410 4.31 -29.08 -18.77
CA VAL A 410 5.23 -28.11 -19.41
C VAL A 410 4.96 -26.68 -18.92
N ALA A 411 3.69 -26.25 -18.88
CA ALA A 411 3.32 -24.93 -18.38
C ALA A 411 3.68 -24.78 -16.89
N ASN A 412 3.40 -25.82 -16.09
CA ASN A 412 3.69 -25.86 -14.67
C ASN A 412 5.20 -25.82 -14.38
N GLN A 413 6.01 -26.59 -15.08
CA GLN A 413 7.47 -26.61 -14.94
C GLN A 413 8.10 -25.27 -15.29
N ASN A 414 7.61 -24.59 -16.33
CA ASN A 414 8.11 -23.27 -16.71
C ASN A 414 7.82 -22.23 -15.63
N LEU A 415 6.61 -22.24 -15.06
CA LEU A 415 6.25 -21.40 -13.92
C LEU A 415 7.12 -21.74 -12.70
N LYS A 416 7.22 -23.02 -12.33
CA LYS A 416 8.03 -23.52 -11.21
C LYS A 416 9.49 -23.08 -11.31
N LYS A 417 10.14 -23.26 -12.46
CA LYS A 417 11.55 -22.86 -12.67
C LYS A 417 11.76 -21.36 -12.45
N THR A 418 10.86 -20.54 -13.01
CA THR A 418 10.93 -19.07 -12.90
C THR A 418 10.66 -18.61 -11.46
N GLN A 419 9.69 -19.22 -10.79
CA GLN A 419 9.33 -18.89 -9.42
C GLN A 419 10.40 -19.33 -8.42
N LEU A 420 10.98 -20.53 -8.58
CA LEU A 420 12.09 -21.00 -7.75
C LEU A 420 13.34 -20.11 -7.92
N PHE A 421 13.68 -19.70 -9.14
CA PHE A 421 14.78 -18.76 -9.35
C PHE A 421 14.54 -17.45 -8.61
N THR A 422 13.36 -16.85 -8.81
CA THR A 422 13.01 -15.56 -8.20
C THR A 422 13.00 -15.65 -6.68
N ASN A 423 12.38 -16.70 -6.12
CA ASN A 423 12.33 -16.91 -4.68
C ASN A 423 13.73 -17.17 -4.10
N ARG A 424 14.56 -18.00 -4.73
CA ARG A 424 15.93 -18.26 -4.25
C ARG A 424 16.76 -16.98 -4.18
N VAL A 425 16.70 -16.14 -5.21
CA VAL A 425 17.40 -14.84 -5.22
C VAL A 425 16.86 -13.93 -4.12
N MET A 426 15.53 -13.84 -3.97
CA MET A 426 14.91 -13.00 -2.93
C MET A 426 15.08 -13.56 -1.51
N THR A 427 15.31 -14.86 -1.33
CA THR A 427 15.61 -15.45 -0.01
C THR A 427 16.90 -14.87 0.57
N PHE A 428 17.89 -14.47 -0.26
CA PHE A 428 19.10 -13.80 0.21
C PHE A 428 18.85 -12.37 0.71
N MET A 429 17.70 -11.76 0.40
CA MET A 429 17.40 -10.38 0.79
C MET A 429 17.39 -10.22 2.31
N MET A 430 16.63 -11.04 3.04
CA MET A 430 16.54 -10.92 4.51
C MET A 430 17.86 -11.23 5.24
N PRO A 431 18.54 -12.37 4.99
CA PRO A 431 19.82 -12.66 5.62
C PRO A 431 20.92 -11.67 5.21
N GLY A 432 20.97 -11.26 3.94
CA GLY A 432 21.93 -10.25 3.48
C GLY A 432 21.73 -8.90 4.17
N MET A 433 20.46 -8.49 4.34
CA MET A 433 20.13 -7.29 5.12
C MET A 433 20.54 -7.42 6.58
N MET A 434 20.24 -8.53 7.25
CA MET A 434 20.65 -8.78 8.63
C MET A 434 22.18 -8.81 8.78
N MET A 435 22.89 -9.37 7.79
CA MET A 435 24.36 -9.37 7.77
C MET A 435 24.91 -7.95 7.67
N ILE A 436 24.39 -7.13 6.76
CA ILE A 436 24.78 -5.72 6.64
C ILE A 436 24.52 -4.97 7.95
N MET A 437 23.36 -5.20 8.58
CA MET A 437 23.01 -4.59 9.87
C MET A 437 23.97 -5.01 10.99
N ASN A 438 24.30 -6.28 11.09
CA ASN A 438 25.23 -6.75 12.12
C ASN A 438 26.65 -6.22 11.87
N CYS A 439 27.12 -6.19 10.62
CA CYS A 439 28.39 -5.56 10.27
C CYS A 439 28.40 -4.06 10.58
N LEU A 440 27.27 -3.37 10.37
CA LEU A 440 27.10 -1.97 10.74
C LEU A 440 27.22 -1.76 12.24
N VAL A 441 26.55 -2.58 13.06
CA VAL A 441 26.66 -2.53 14.52
C VAL A 441 28.10 -2.77 14.98
N ILE A 442 28.78 -3.78 14.42
CA ILE A 442 30.19 -4.06 14.73
C ILE A 442 31.08 -2.87 14.37
N LEU A 443 30.88 -2.26 13.20
CA LEU A 443 31.65 -1.10 12.76
C LEU A 443 31.41 0.12 13.65
N ILE A 444 30.15 0.39 14.02
CA ILE A 444 29.79 1.47 14.95
C ILE A 444 30.47 1.22 16.31
N MET A 445 30.37 0.01 16.83
CA MET A 445 30.98 -0.36 18.12
C MET A 445 32.50 -0.25 18.09
N TRP A 446 33.15 -0.71 17.00
CA TRP A 446 34.61 -0.60 16.83
C TRP A 446 35.08 0.87 16.83
N VAL A 447 34.39 1.74 16.08
CA VAL A 447 34.74 3.17 16.02
C VAL A 447 34.39 3.88 17.34
N SER A 448 33.26 3.54 17.95
CA SER A 448 32.83 4.15 19.22
C SER A 448 33.75 3.74 20.37
N ALA A 449 34.18 2.48 20.44
CA ALA A 449 35.07 2.01 21.49
C ALA A 449 36.39 2.80 21.51
N HIS A 450 36.97 3.09 20.33
CA HIS A 450 38.17 3.91 20.26
C HIS A 450 37.92 5.37 20.66
N ARG A 451 36.72 5.92 20.40
CA ARG A 451 36.35 7.28 20.82
C ARG A 451 36.00 7.38 22.30
N ILE A 452 35.47 6.31 22.89
CA ILE A 452 35.26 6.19 24.33
C ILE A 452 36.63 6.13 25.03
N ASP A 453 37.57 5.36 24.47
CA ASP A 453 38.96 5.27 24.96
C ASP A 453 39.71 6.63 24.91
N THR A 454 39.46 7.46 23.88
CA THR A 454 39.99 8.83 23.83
C THR A 454 39.21 9.85 24.67
N GLY A 455 38.07 9.45 25.26
CA GLY A 455 37.22 10.31 26.07
C GLY A 455 36.33 11.29 25.30
N ASP A 456 36.17 11.08 23.99
CA ASP A 456 35.37 11.94 23.10
C ASP A 456 33.90 11.52 23.02
N LEU A 457 33.53 10.37 23.59
CA LEU A 457 32.19 9.79 23.47
C LEU A 457 31.83 8.97 24.71
N GLN A 458 30.58 9.04 25.16
CA GLN A 458 30.05 8.20 26.24
C GLN A 458 29.40 6.90 25.72
N VAL A 459 29.20 5.93 26.61
CA VAL A 459 28.70 4.60 26.26
C VAL A 459 27.23 4.66 25.82
N GLY A 460 26.40 5.44 26.49
CA GLY A 460 25.00 5.67 26.15
C GLY A 460 24.88 6.29 24.76
N ALA A 461 25.70 7.29 24.43
CA ALA A 461 25.71 7.93 23.11
C ALA A 461 25.98 6.93 21.98
N MET A 462 26.88 5.96 22.20
CA MET A 462 27.08 4.83 21.27
C MET A 462 25.80 4.00 21.10
N THR A 463 25.10 3.65 22.19
CA THR A 463 23.87 2.86 22.11
C THR A 463 22.74 3.60 21.38
N ALA A 464 22.62 4.91 21.60
CA ALA A 464 21.70 5.77 20.88
C ALA A 464 22.03 5.79 19.38
N PHE A 465 23.32 5.96 19.03
CA PHE A 465 23.79 5.96 17.65
C PHE A 465 23.48 4.64 16.92
N ILE A 466 23.70 3.49 17.57
CA ILE A 466 23.33 2.17 17.03
C ILE A 466 21.84 2.14 16.69
N THR A 467 21.00 2.61 17.62
CA THR A 467 19.54 2.56 17.48
C THR A 467 19.04 3.50 16.38
N TYR A 468 19.53 4.74 16.34
CA TYR A 468 19.21 5.68 15.26
C TYR A 468 19.64 5.15 13.90
N SER A 469 20.85 4.56 13.82
CA SER A 469 21.36 3.94 12.58
C SER A 469 20.45 2.82 12.10
N MET A 470 19.94 1.99 13.01
CA MET A 470 18.97 0.94 12.66
C MET A 470 17.65 1.51 12.14
N GLN A 471 17.12 2.56 12.76
CA GLN A 471 15.89 3.22 12.32
C GLN A 471 16.05 3.83 10.91
N ILE A 472 17.17 4.50 10.65
CA ILE A 472 17.48 5.08 9.34
C ILE A 472 17.56 3.99 8.27
N VAL A 473 18.26 2.89 8.54
CA VAL A 473 18.35 1.77 7.59
C VAL A 473 16.97 1.18 7.31
N MET A 474 16.16 0.93 8.36
CA MET A 474 14.79 0.44 8.18
C MET A 474 13.93 1.40 7.35
N ALA A 475 14.11 2.70 7.51
CA ALA A 475 13.45 3.72 6.70
C ALA A 475 13.76 3.57 5.20
N PHE A 476 15.04 3.41 4.86
CA PHE A 476 15.48 3.17 3.48
C PHE A 476 14.96 1.84 2.92
N LEU A 477 14.85 0.79 3.74
CA LEU A 477 14.28 -0.49 3.32
C LEU A 477 12.80 -0.39 3.00
N MET A 478 12.05 0.32 3.85
CA MET A 478 10.63 0.60 3.59
C MET A 478 10.46 1.33 2.24
N LEU A 479 11.28 2.33 1.94
CA LEU A 479 11.27 3.03 0.66
C LEU A 479 11.61 2.11 -0.53
N THR A 480 12.56 1.20 -0.35
CA THR A 480 12.98 0.29 -1.42
C THR A 480 11.92 -0.75 -1.75
N MET A 481 11.25 -1.34 -0.75
CA MET A 481 10.08 -2.21 -0.96
C MET A 481 8.96 -1.51 -1.74
N MET A 482 8.79 -0.21 -1.53
CA MET A 482 7.79 0.60 -2.23
C MET A 482 8.09 0.78 -3.71
N SER A 483 9.37 0.76 -4.11
CA SER A 483 9.76 0.84 -5.53
C SER A 483 9.17 -0.29 -6.40
N ILE A 484 8.82 -1.43 -5.79
CA ILE A 484 8.21 -2.58 -6.47
C ILE A 484 6.68 -2.47 -6.52
N MET A 485 6.07 -2.01 -5.44
CA MET A 485 4.61 -1.96 -5.30
C MET A 485 3.98 -0.80 -6.07
N LEU A 486 4.63 0.36 -6.04
CA LEU A 486 4.08 1.61 -6.56
C LEU A 486 3.87 1.61 -8.09
N PRO A 487 4.77 1.02 -8.91
CA PRO A 487 4.53 0.86 -10.35
C PRO A 487 3.31 -0.02 -10.67
N ARG A 488 3.08 -1.11 -9.91
CA ARG A 488 1.91 -1.99 -10.10
C ARG A 488 0.61 -1.23 -9.86
N ALA A 489 0.57 -0.43 -8.79
CA ALA A 489 -0.54 0.46 -8.50
C ALA A 489 -0.78 1.49 -9.61
N GLY A 490 0.31 2.00 -10.20
CA GLY A 490 0.27 2.89 -11.35
C GLY A 490 -0.48 2.28 -12.54
N VAL A 491 -0.12 1.05 -12.95
CA VAL A 491 -0.77 0.34 -14.06
C VAL A 491 -2.25 0.06 -13.77
N ALA A 492 -2.59 -0.35 -12.54
CA ALA A 492 -3.97 -0.52 -12.11
C ALA A 492 -4.77 0.80 -12.20
N ALA A 493 -4.16 1.91 -11.75
CA ALA A 493 -4.77 3.22 -11.84
C ALA A 493 -4.99 3.69 -13.29
N ASP A 494 -4.06 3.40 -14.20
CA ASP A 494 -4.21 3.76 -15.61
C ASP A 494 -5.32 2.95 -16.29
N ARG A 495 -5.42 1.64 -16.02
CA ARG A 495 -6.53 0.79 -16.52
C ARG A 495 -7.90 1.24 -15.99
N ILE A 496 -7.99 1.59 -14.71
CA ILE A 496 -9.22 2.13 -14.13
C ILE A 496 -9.59 3.47 -14.75
N ASP A 497 -8.62 4.36 -14.91
CA ASP A 497 -8.84 5.68 -15.46
C ASP A 497 -9.30 5.64 -16.92
N GLU A 498 -8.79 4.69 -17.71
CA GLU A 498 -9.25 4.44 -19.07
C GLU A 498 -10.76 4.16 -19.13
N VAL A 499 -11.29 3.39 -18.17
CA VAL A 499 -12.74 3.12 -18.08
C VAL A 499 -13.51 4.36 -17.61
N ILE A 500 -13.01 5.06 -16.59
CA ILE A 500 -13.66 6.27 -16.05
C ILE A 500 -13.73 7.40 -17.09
N ARG A 501 -12.79 7.44 -18.05
CA ARG A 501 -12.74 8.45 -19.11
C ARG A 501 -13.42 8.04 -20.41
N THR A 502 -13.76 6.77 -20.55
CA THR A 502 -14.51 6.34 -21.73
C THR A 502 -15.95 6.82 -21.57
N HIS A 503 -16.43 7.52 -22.58
CA HIS A 503 -17.83 7.90 -22.73
C HIS A 503 -18.52 6.85 -23.60
N SER A 504 -19.83 6.66 -23.45
CA SER A 504 -20.54 5.75 -24.34
C SER A 504 -20.61 6.35 -25.74
N SER A 505 -20.44 5.51 -26.76
CA SER A 505 -20.67 5.92 -28.15
C SER A 505 -22.14 6.18 -28.47
N ILE A 506 -23.07 5.72 -27.64
CA ILE A 506 -24.50 5.94 -27.79
C ILE A 506 -25.00 6.78 -26.64
N GLU A 507 -25.36 8.02 -26.94
CA GLU A 507 -25.95 8.96 -25.99
C GLU A 507 -27.39 9.29 -26.41
N ASP A 508 -28.22 9.64 -25.42
CA ASP A 508 -29.54 10.20 -25.69
C ASP A 508 -29.38 11.58 -26.37
N PRO A 509 -30.23 11.90 -27.35
CA PRO A 509 -30.25 13.24 -27.94
C PRO A 509 -30.60 14.30 -26.88
N ALA A 510 -30.05 15.51 -27.02
CA ALA A 510 -30.26 16.60 -26.06
C ALA A 510 -31.74 16.98 -25.90
N GLU A 511 -32.51 16.91 -26.98
CA GLU A 511 -33.96 17.06 -27.01
C GLU A 511 -34.57 15.81 -27.65
N PRO A 512 -34.90 14.77 -26.85
CA PRO A 512 -35.46 13.54 -27.38
C PRO A 512 -36.88 13.80 -27.90
N LYS A 513 -37.11 13.34 -29.13
CA LYS A 513 -38.46 13.26 -29.68
C LYS A 513 -39.22 12.13 -29.00
N GLN A 514 -40.54 12.27 -28.97
CA GLN A 514 -41.44 11.26 -28.41
C GLN A 514 -42.32 10.65 -29.48
N ILE A 515 -42.58 9.35 -29.36
CA ILE A 515 -43.58 8.64 -30.15
C ILE A 515 -44.92 8.80 -29.41
N THR A 516 -45.81 9.61 -29.97
CA THR A 516 -47.12 9.89 -29.35
C THR A 516 -48.12 8.74 -29.52
N GLU A 517 -48.04 8.01 -30.63
CA GLU A 517 -48.88 6.84 -30.92
C GLU A 517 -48.02 5.72 -31.51
N PRO A 518 -47.48 4.81 -30.69
CA PRO A 518 -46.63 3.74 -31.17
C PRO A 518 -47.47 2.72 -31.95
N LYS A 519 -47.21 2.62 -33.25
CA LYS A 519 -47.83 1.64 -34.15
C LYS A 519 -46.89 0.46 -34.39
N GLY A 520 -45.58 0.67 -34.26
CA GLY A 520 -44.56 -0.36 -34.46
C GLY A 520 -44.05 -0.46 -35.90
N VAL A 521 -44.22 0.57 -36.73
CA VAL A 521 -43.71 0.57 -38.11
C VAL A 521 -42.19 0.75 -38.09
N LEU A 522 -41.44 -0.26 -38.54
CA LEU A 522 -39.98 -0.22 -38.59
C LEU A 522 -39.52 -0.09 -40.05
N GLU A 523 -38.67 0.90 -40.34
CA GLU A 523 -38.17 1.14 -41.70
C GLU A 523 -36.66 1.36 -41.72
N PHE A 524 -35.98 0.60 -42.58
CA PHE A 524 -34.57 0.73 -42.89
C PHE A 524 -34.43 1.38 -44.27
N THR A 525 -33.61 2.42 -44.37
CA THR A 525 -33.33 3.13 -45.62
C THR A 525 -31.83 3.26 -45.84
N ASP A 526 -31.33 2.56 -46.85
CA ASP A 526 -29.94 2.54 -47.34
C ASP A 526 -28.92 2.37 -46.21
N VAL A 527 -29.23 1.45 -45.29
CA VAL A 527 -28.44 1.23 -44.08
C VAL A 527 -27.16 0.47 -44.41
N CYS A 528 -26.01 1.07 -44.08
CA CYS A 528 -24.74 0.36 -44.01
C CYS A 528 -24.21 0.40 -42.59
N PHE A 529 -23.58 -0.70 -42.16
CA PHE A 529 -23.04 -0.80 -40.81
C PHE A 529 -21.69 -1.49 -40.75
N LYS A 530 -20.82 -0.94 -39.91
CA LYS A 530 -19.47 -1.41 -39.68
C LYS A 530 -19.16 -1.43 -38.19
N TYR A 531 -18.72 -2.58 -37.68
CA TYR A 531 -18.26 -2.64 -36.29
C TYR A 531 -17.04 -1.73 -36.08
N PRO A 532 -16.88 -1.14 -34.88
CA PRO A 532 -15.67 -0.40 -34.53
C PRO A 532 -14.41 -1.23 -34.80
N ASN A 533 -13.50 -0.72 -35.63
CA ASN A 533 -12.25 -1.36 -36.08
C ASN A 533 -12.37 -2.46 -37.15
N ALA A 534 -13.55 -2.76 -37.68
CA ALA A 534 -13.66 -3.60 -38.87
C ALA A 534 -12.99 -2.92 -40.08
N LYS A 535 -12.56 -3.69 -41.09
CA LYS A 535 -12.04 -3.12 -42.35
C LYS A 535 -13.13 -2.89 -43.38
N GLU A 536 -14.14 -3.74 -43.39
CA GLU A 536 -15.25 -3.74 -44.34
C GLU A 536 -16.57 -3.64 -43.56
N ASP A 537 -17.63 -3.20 -44.24
CA ASP A 537 -18.95 -3.17 -43.63
C ASP A 537 -19.49 -4.60 -43.51
N VAL A 538 -20.32 -4.83 -42.50
CA VAL A 538 -21.01 -6.11 -42.29
C VAL A 538 -22.40 -6.09 -42.92
N LEU A 539 -22.96 -4.90 -43.13
CA LEU A 539 -24.24 -4.68 -43.80
C LEU A 539 -24.07 -3.60 -44.85
N HIS A 540 -24.63 -3.83 -46.03
CA HIS A 540 -24.54 -2.95 -47.19
C HIS A 540 -25.93 -2.66 -47.74
N ASN A 541 -26.25 -1.37 -47.85
CA ASN A 541 -27.44 -0.84 -48.52
C ASN A 541 -28.77 -1.55 -48.18
N ILE A 542 -28.98 -1.81 -46.88
CA ILE A 542 -30.14 -2.53 -46.38
C ILE A 542 -31.37 -1.61 -46.39
N SER A 543 -32.38 -1.97 -47.17
CA SER A 543 -33.64 -1.22 -47.31
C SER A 543 -34.87 -2.13 -47.23
N PHE A 544 -35.67 -2.00 -46.18
CA PHE A 544 -36.94 -2.72 -46.03
C PHE A 544 -37.86 -2.05 -45.02
N LYS A 545 -39.14 -2.46 -45.02
CA LYS A 545 -40.16 -1.99 -44.10
C LYS A 545 -40.87 -3.18 -43.46
N ALA A 546 -41.05 -3.15 -42.15
CA ALA A 546 -41.85 -4.09 -41.38
C ALA A 546 -43.06 -3.35 -40.79
N GLU A 547 -44.25 -3.93 -40.97
CA GLU A 547 -45.52 -3.27 -40.70
C GLU A 547 -46.30 -3.97 -39.57
N PRO A 548 -47.18 -3.25 -38.85
CA PRO A 548 -47.97 -3.81 -37.77
C PRO A 548 -48.85 -4.97 -38.24
N GLY A 549 -48.89 -6.02 -37.43
CA GLY A 549 -49.61 -7.26 -37.71
C GLY A 549 -49.03 -8.12 -38.83
N LYS A 550 -47.83 -7.80 -39.32
CA LYS A 550 -47.09 -8.61 -40.29
C LYS A 550 -45.82 -9.18 -39.69
N VAL A 551 -45.46 -10.37 -40.17
CA VAL A 551 -44.21 -11.05 -39.83
C VAL A 551 -43.19 -10.79 -40.93
N THR A 552 -42.10 -10.10 -40.59
CA THR A 552 -40.90 -9.97 -41.42
C THR A 552 -39.84 -10.95 -40.95
N ALA A 553 -39.60 -11.98 -41.75
CA ALA A 553 -38.57 -12.98 -41.51
C ALA A 553 -37.24 -12.60 -42.17
N ILE A 554 -36.13 -12.96 -41.53
CA ILE A 554 -34.76 -12.79 -42.06
C ILE A 554 -34.07 -14.15 -42.05
N ILE A 555 -33.58 -14.59 -43.21
CA ILE A 555 -32.86 -15.85 -43.38
C ILE A 555 -31.58 -15.65 -44.18
N GLY A 556 -30.59 -16.51 -43.96
CA GLY A 556 -29.30 -16.44 -44.65
C GLY A 556 -28.24 -17.30 -43.98
N SER A 557 -27.11 -17.48 -44.65
CA SER A 557 -25.97 -18.28 -44.16
C SER A 557 -25.37 -17.72 -42.87
N THR A 558 -24.73 -18.56 -42.06
CA THR A 558 -24.00 -18.10 -40.86
C THR A 558 -22.97 -17.04 -41.24
N GLY A 559 -22.94 -15.91 -40.53
CA GLY A 559 -22.03 -14.80 -40.83
C GLY A 559 -22.60 -13.74 -41.79
N SER A 560 -23.77 -13.95 -42.41
CA SER A 560 -24.35 -12.99 -43.37
C SER A 560 -24.81 -11.64 -42.79
N GLY A 561 -24.64 -11.39 -41.48
CA GLY A 561 -25.01 -10.12 -40.83
C GLY A 561 -26.37 -10.09 -40.13
N LYS A 562 -27.12 -11.20 -40.07
CA LYS A 562 -28.49 -11.24 -39.48
C LYS A 562 -28.58 -10.70 -38.05
N SER A 563 -27.76 -11.21 -37.13
CA SER A 563 -27.74 -10.75 -35.74
C SER A 563 -27.28 -9.29 -35.62
N THR A 564 -26.37 -8.85 -36.51
CA THR A 564 -25.97 -7.43 -36.59
C THR A 564 -27.17 -6.56 -36.96
N LEU A 565 -27.95 -6.96 -37.96
CA LEU A 565 -29.12 -6.22 -38.43
C LEU A 565 -30.17 -6.04 -37.33
N VAL A 566 -30.50 -7.09 -36.57
CA VAL A 566 -31.46 -6.98 -35.47
C VAL A 566 -30.92 -6.24 -34.25
N ASN A 567 -29.60 -6.25 -34.01
CA ASN A 567 -28.98 -5.47 -32.93
C ASN A 567 -29.01 -3.95 -33.18
N LEU A 568 -29.21 -3.51 -34.42
CA LEU A 568 -29.39 -2.09 -34.75
C LEU A 568 -30.77 -1.56 -34.33
N ILE A 569 -31.81 -2.42 -34.28
CA ILE A 569 -33.19 -2.04 -33.92
C ILE A 569 -33.29 -1.44 -32.51
N PRO A 570 -32.79 -2.09 -31.43
CA PRO A 570 -32.78 -1.50 -30.08
C PRO A 570 -31.66 -0.46 -29.87
N ARG A 571 -30.98 -0.05 -30.96
CA ARG A 571 -29.85 0.87 -30.97
C ARG A 571 -28.74 0.43 -30.01
N PHE A 572 -28.26 -0.80 -30.18
CA PHE A 572 -27.03 -1.26 -29.51
C PHE A 572 -25.76 -0.80 -30.23
N TYR A 573 -25.89 -0.48 -31.52
CA TYR A 573 -24.91 0.22 -32.33
C TYR A 573 -25.66 1.26 -33.17
N ASP A 574 -24.99 2.38 -33.49
CA ASP A 574 -25.48 3.32 -34.49
C ASP A 574 -25.03 2.89 -35.89
N VAL A 575 -25.87 3.14 -36.89
CA VAL A 575 -25.57 2.87 -38.30
C VAL A 575 -24.43 3.76 -38.79
N THR A 576 -23.61 3.24 -39.72
CA THR A 576 -22.52 4.02 -40.33
C THR A 576 -23.08 5.04 -41.32
N THR A 577 -24.02 4.60 -42.17
CA THR A 577 -24.77 5.42 -43.13
C THR A 577 -26.20 4.91 -43.24
N GLY A 578 -27.10 5.74 -43.76
CA GLY A 578 -28.52 5.45 -43.84
C GLY A 578 -29.30 5.82 -42.58
N THR A 579 -30.55 5.39 -42.51
CA THR A 579 -31.47 5.70 -41.41
C THR A 579 -32.31 4.48 -41.04
N ILE A 580 -32.55 4.30 -39.73
CA ILE A 580 -33.54 3.37 -39.20
C ILE A 580 -34.59 4.22 -38.49
N THR A 581 -35.86 4.07 -38.85
CA THR A 581 -36.96 4.80 -38.22
C THR A 581 -37.93 3.84 -37.54
N LEU A 582 -38.49 4.29 -36.42
CA LEU A 582 -39.61 3.67 -35.73
C LEU A 582 -40.78 4.65 -35.74
N ASP A 583 -41.90 4.27 -36.35
CA ASP A 583 -43.07 5.11 -36.55
C ASP A 583 -42.76 6.47 -37.24
N GLY A 584 -41.79 6.43 -38.16
CA GLY A 584 -41.36 7.59 -38.96
C GLY A 584 -40.31 8.49 -38.29
N GLU A 585 -39.97 8.24 -37.03
CA GLU A 585 -38.90 8.96 -36.34
C GLU A 585 -37.60 8.15 -36.33
N ASP A 586 -36.48 8.79 -36.70
CA ASP A 586 -35.15 8.17 -36.64
C ASP A 586 -34.84 7.75 -35.21
N ILE A 587 -34.43 6.50 -35.01
CA ILE A 587 -34.13 5.94 -33.70
C ILE A 587 -33.02 6.70 -32.95
N ARG A 588 -32.21 7.49 -33.66
CA ARG A 588 -31.19 8.37 -33.08
C ARG A 588 -31.75 9.62 -32.41
N ASN A 589 -32.97 10.02 -32.79
CA ASN A 589 -33.68 11.18 -32.24
C ASN A 589 -34.59 10.81 -31.05
N LEU A 590 -34.74 9.52 -30.75
CA LEU A 590 -35.50 9.02 -29.60
C LEU A 590 -34.58 8.83 -28.39
N SER A 591 -35.13 8.95 -27.19
CA SER A 591 -34.41 8.47 -26.01
C SER A 591 -34.29 6.94 -26.04
N MET A 592 -33.17 6.38 -25.59
CA MET A 592 -32.95 4.94 -25.51
C MET A 592 -34.02 4.26 -24.65
N LYS A 593 -34.50 4.94 -23.60
CA LYS A 593 -35.56 4.42 -22.74
C LYS A 593 -36.85 4.21 -23.54
N GLU A 594 -37.26 5.22 -24.29
CA GLU A 594 -38.49 5.20 -25.09
C GLU A 594 -38.40 4.22 -26.25
N LEU A 595 -37.33 4.30 -27.06
CA LEU A 595 -37.08 3.34 -28.14
C LEU A 595 -37.11 1.91 -27.62
N ARG A 596 -36.36 1.62 -26.55
CA ARG A 596 -36.28 0.25 -26.04
C ARG A 596 -37.58 -0.15 -25.39
N GLN A 597 -38.41 0.74 -24.85
CA GLN A 597 -39.71 0.39 -24.27
C GLN A 597 -40.65 -0.21 -25.33
N GLU A 598 -40.62 0.32 -26.56
CA GLU A 598 -41.44 -0.18 -27.66
C GLU A 598 -40.93 -1.48 -28.30
N VAL A 599 -39.73 -1.94 -27.93
CA VAL A 599 -39.07 -3.12 -28.51
C VAL A 599 -39.00 -4.30 -27.53
N GLY A 600 -39.61 -5.42 -27.92
CA GLY A 600 -39.48 -6.74 -27.30
C GLY A 600 -38.35 -7.54 -27.91
N PHE A 601 -37.11 -7.31 -27.45
CA PHE A 601 -35.94 -7.99 -27.99
C PHE A 601 -35.66 -9.32 -27.26
N VAL A 602 -35.56 -10.41 -28.03
CA VAL A 602 -35.13 -11.73 -27.55
C VAL A 602 -33.85 -12.14 -28.28
N PRO A 603 -32.71 -12.25 -27.57
CA PRO A 603 -31.44 -12.64 -28.17
C PRO A 603 -31.37 -14.14 -28.51
N GLN A 604 -30.47 -14.51 -29.41
CA GLN A 604 -30.19 -15.91 -29.79
C GLN A 604 -29.92 -16.83 -28.62
N LYS A 605 -29.21 -16.35 -27.59
CA LYS A 605 -29.00 -17.07 -26.34
C LYS A 605 -29.82 -16.41 -25.24
N GLY A 606 -30.84 -17.11 -24.75
CA GLY A 606 -31.59 -16.69 -23.57
C GLY A 606 -30.66 -16.53 -22.36
N VAL A 607 -30.74 -15.37 -21.70
CA VAL A 607 -30.01 -15.07 -20.46
C VAL A 607 -31.01 -14.70 -19.38
N LEU A 608 -30.87 -15.34 -18.22
CA LEU A 608 -31.66 -15.07 -17.01
C LEU A 608 -30.76 -14.54 -15.89
N PHE A 609 -31.36 -13.77 -14.99
CA PHE A 609 -30.72 -13.19 -13.82
C PHE A 609 -31.06 -14.00 -12.57
N SER A 610 -30.16 -13.97 -11.58
CA SER A 610 -30.42 -14.59 -10.27
C SER A 610 -31.65 -13.96 -9.62
N GLY A 611 -32.56 -14.77 -9.08
CA GLY A 611 -33.83 -14.31 -8.55
C GLY A 611 -34.90 -15.40 -8.68
N THR A 612 -36.16 -15.02 -8.88
CA THR A 612 -37.26 -15.96 -9.15
C THR A 612 -37.63 -15.97 -10.64
N ILE A 613 -38.41 -16.96 -11.07
CA ILE A 613 -39.02 -16.96 -12.41
C ILE A 613 -39.87 -15.69 -12.60
N ALA A 614 -40.70 -15.34 -11.63
CA ALA A 614 -41.52 -14.12 -11.63
C ALA A 614 -40.66 -12.85 -11.81
N SER A 615 -39.55 -12.73 -11.08
CA SER A 615 -38.67 -11.56 -11.20
C SER A 615 -37.98 -11.46 -12.57
N ASN A 616 -37.73 -12.59 -13.24
CA ASN A 616 -37.15 -12.62 -14.58
C ASN A 616 -38.19 -12.21 -15.63
N LEU A 617 -39.44 -12.67 -15.50
CA LEU A 617 -40.52 -12.29 -16.41
C LEU A 617 -40.89 -10.80 -16.25
N ARG A 618 -40.91 -10.29 -15.01
CA ARG A 618 -41.12 -8.85 -14.69
C ARG A 618 -39.95 -7.94 -15.05
N PHE A 619 -38.85 -8.47 -15.58
CA PHE A 619 -37.66 -7.66 -15.83
C PHE A 619 -37.91 -6.56 -16.86
N GLY A 620 -38.76 -6.83 -17.87
CA GLY A 620 -39.13 -5.86 -18.91
C GLY A 620 -40.21 -4.86 -18.46
N ASN A 621 -41.09 -5.26 -17.54
CA ASN A 621 -42.13 -4.45 -16.94
C ASN A 621 -42.27 -4.84 -15.46
N LYS A 622 -41.72 -4.02 -14.57
CA LYS A 622 -41.69 -4.32 -13.12
C LYS A 622 -43.08 -4.30 -12.49
N ASP A 623 -43.99 -3.54 -13.08
CA ASP A 623 -45.35 -3.33 -12.59
C ASP A 623 -46.34 -4.35 -13.19
N ALA A 624 -45.86 -5.30 -14.00
CA ALA A 624 -46.68 -6.36 -14.56
C ALA A 624 -47.35 -7.20 -13.46
N THR A 625 -48.67 -7.29 -13.53
CA THR A 625 -49.51 -8.07 -12.61
C THR A 625 -49.22 -9.57 -12.72
N ASP A 626 -49.56 -10.36 -11.70
CA ASP A 626 -49.36 -11.82 -11.75
C ASP A 626 -50.11 -12.46 -12.92
N GLU A 627 -51.28 -11.93 -13.29
CA GLU A 627 -52.05 -12.38 -14.45
C GLU A 627 -51.35 -12.07 -15.78
N GLN A 628 -50.72 -10.90 -15.92
CA GLN A 628 -49.91 -10.58 -17.10
C GLN A 628 -48.68 -11.50 -17.20
N ILE A 629 -48.04 -11.81 -16.07
CA ILE A 629 -46.90 -12.73 -16.03
C ILE A 629 -47.32 -14.16 -16.38
N ARG A 630 -48.48 -14.61 -15.89
CA ARG A 630 -49.05 -15.92 -16.25
C ARG A 630 -49.39 -15.97 -17.74
N THR A 631 -50.07 -14.95 -18.26
CA THR A 631 -50.40 -14.84 -19.69
C THR A 631 -49.13 -14.85 -20.55
N ALA A 632 -48.08 -14.13 -20.14
CA ALA A 632 -46.81 -14.13 -20.86
C ALA A 632 -46.12 -15.51 -20.83
N ALA A 633 -46.17 -16.22 -19.69
CA ALA A 633 -45.66 -17.58 -19.56
C ALA A 633 -46.46 -18.58 -20.40
N GLU A 634 -47.79 -18.46 -20.45
CA GLU A 634 -48.69 -19.25 -21.30
C GLU A 634 -48.33 -19.07 -22.78
N ILE A 635 -48.23 -17.82 -23.27
CA ILE A 635 -47.89 -17.52 -24.67
C ILE A 635 -46.49 -18.06 -25.00
N ALA A 636 -45.52 -17.87 -24.10
CA ALA A 636 -44.16 -18.39 -24.26
C ALA A 636 -44.06 -19.92 -24.08
N GLN A 637 -45.18 -20.61 -23.88
CA GLN A 637 -45.27 -22.05 -23.63
C GLN A 637 -44.39 -22.48 -22.45
N ALA A 638 -44.24 -21.65 -21.42
CA ALA A 638 -43.42 -21.89 -20.24
C ALA A 638 -44.21 -22.38 -19.02
N GLU A 639 -45.53 -22.22 -19.03
CA GLU A 639 -46.40 -22.57 -17.89
C GLU A 639 -46.27 -24.05 -17.49
N ASP A 640 -46.14 -24.95 -18.46
CA ASP A 640 -46.00 -26.40 -18.27
C ASP A 640 -44.91 -26.77 -17.25
N PHE A 641 -43.69 -26.29 -17.45
CA PHE A 641 -42.58 -26.62 -16.55
C PHE A 641 -42.50 -25.71 -15.32
N ILE A 642 -43.19 -24.56 -15.33
CA ILE A 642 -43.30 -23.71 -14.15
C ILE A 642 -44.22 -24.39 -13.14
N GLU A 643 -45.38 -24.90 -13.59
CA GLU A 643 -46.36 -25.57 -12.74
C GLU A 643 -45.86 -26.91 -12.18
N GLU A 644 -44.88 -27.56 -12.82
CA GLU A 644 -44.19 -28.75 -12.31
C GLU A 644 -43.27 -28.47 -11.11
N LYS A 645 -42.91 -27.19 -10.85
CA LYS A 645 -42.02 -26.82 -9.74
C LYS A 645 -42.81 -26.59 -8.46
N ASP A 646 -42.25 -27.00 -7.32
CA ASP A 646 -42.87 -26.83 -5.99
C ASP A 646 -43.24 -25.37 -5.69
N GLU A 647 -42.34 -24.43 -6.01
CA GLU A 647 -42.52 -22.98 -5.78
C GLU A 647 -43.07 -22.24 -7.01
N LYS A 648 -43.39 -22.95 -8.10
CA LYS A 648 -43.93 -22.40 -9.34
C LYS A 648 -43.19 -21.14 -9.80
N TYR A 649 -43.86 -19.99 -9.88
CA TYR A 649 -43.29 -18.70 -10.31
C TYR A 649 -42.26 -18.13 -9.32
N ASP A 650 -42.31 -18.52 -8.05
CA ASP A 650 -41.33 -18.10 -7.04
C ASP A 650 -40.07 -18.96 -7.05
N SER A 651 -40.04 -20.04 -7.85
CA SER A 651 -38.88 -20.91 -7.98
C SER A 651 -37.61 -20.14 -8.33
N TYR A 652 -36.54 -20.45 -7.61
CA TYR A 652 -35.25 -19.78 -7.78
C TYR A 652 -34.57 -20.08 -9.12
N ILE A 653 -34.03 -19.04 -9.75
CA ILE A 653 -33.15 -19.08 -10.92
C ILE A 653 -31.72 -18.73 -10.48
N SER A 654 -30.79 -19.62 -10.79
CA SER A 654 -29.36 -19.41 -10.55
C SER A 654 -28.75 -18.42 -11.55
N GLN A 655 -27.55 -17.88 -11.24
CA GLN A 655 -26.85 -16.95 -12.11
C GLN A 655 -26.74 -17.48 -13.55
N GLY A 656 -27.21 -16.70 -14.52
CA GLY A 656 -27.23 -17.07 -15.93
C GLY A 656 -28.21 -18.18 -16.28
N GLY A 657 -29.09 -18.60 -15.36
CA GLY A 657 -30.04 -19.69 -15.51
C GLY A 657 -29.38 -21.06 -15.65
N SER A 658 -28.33 -21.34 -14.87
CA SER A 658 -27.60 -22.62 -14.94
C SER A 658 -28.43 -23.84 -14.48
N ASN A 659 -29.52 -23.61 -13.74
CA ASN A 659 -30.40 -24.64 -13.18
C ASN A 659 -31.67 -24.92 -14.02
N VAL A 660 -31.75 -24.40 -15.25
CA VAL A 660 -32.85 -24.68 -16.21
C VAL A 660 -32.27 -25.10 -17.56
N SER A 661 -33.04 -25.87 -18.34
CA SER A 661 -32.60 -26.33 -19.67
C SER A 661 -32.48 -25.16 -20.66
N GLY A 662 -31.75 -25.36 -21.76
CA GLY A 662 -31.61 -24.34 -22.81
C GLY A 662 -32.95 -23.88 -23.38
N GLY A 663 -33.85 -24.83 -23.70
CA GLY A 663 -35.20 -24.53 -24.18
C GLY A 663 -36.06 -23.81 -23.14
N GLN A 664 -36.01 -24.20 -21.86
CA GLN A 664 -36.70 -23.49 -20.77
C GLN A 664 -36.19 -22.06 -20.63
N LYS A 665 -34.86 -21.87 -20.67
CA LYS A 665 -34.22 -20.56 -20.60
C LYS A 665 -34.68 -19.63 -21.73
N GLN A 666 -34.80 -20.17 -22.94
CA GLN A 666 -35.26 -19.43 -24.10
C GLN A 666 -36.75 -19.07 -23.98
N ARG A 667 -37.61 -20.01 -23.55
CA ARG A 667 -39.04 -19.74 -23.29
C ARG A 667 -39.24 -18.64 -22.26
N LEU A 668 -38.49 -18.67 -21.15
CA LEU A 668 -38.55 -17.59 -20.14
C LEU A 668 -38.06 -16.25 -20.69
N ALA A 669 -37.04 -16.24 -21.56
CA ALA A 669 -36.58 -15.01 -22.21
C ALA A 669 -37.63 -14.44 -23.17
N ILE A 670 -38.35 -15.30 -23.90
CA ILE A 670 -39.50 -14.93 -24.74
C ILE A 670 -40.64 -14.38 -23.86
N GLY A 671 -40.99 -15.07 -22.77
CA GLY A 671 -41.99 -14.61 -21.82
C GLY A 671 -41.67 -13.23 -21.23
N ARG A 672 -40.39 -12.96 -20.94
CA ARG A 672 -39.92 -11.64 -20.51
C ARG A 672 -40.15 -10.53 -21.56
N ALA A 673 -40.01 -10.85 -22.84
CA ALA A 673 -40.29 -9.88 -23.91
C ALA A 673 -41.80 -9.66 -24.08
N ILE A 674 -42.62 -10.72 -23.94
CA ILE A 674 -44.09 -10.63 -24.03
C ILE A 674 -44.67 -9.85 -22.85
N ALA A 675 -44.20 -10.09 -21.62
CA ALA A 675 -44.66 -9.40 -20.40
C ALA A 675 -44.46 -7.87 -20.44
N LYS A 676 -43.64 -7.39 -21.38
CA LYS A 676 -43.40 -5.96 -21.61
C LYS A 676 -44.48 -5.29 -22.46
N GLU A 677 -45.30 -6.06 -23.17
CA GLU A 677 -46.35 -5.57 -24.10
C GLU A 677 -45.84 -4.56 -25.15
N PRO A 678 -44.73 -4.83 -25.87
CA PRO A 678 -44.16 -3.94 -26.89
C PRO A 678 -44.97 -3.95 -28.20
N LYS A 679 -44.79 -2.92 -29.04
CA LYS A 679 -45.38 -2.85 -30.40
C LYS A 679 -44.52 -3.52 -31.47
N LEU A 680 -43.23 -3.71 -31.21
CA LEU A 680 -42.29 -4.36 -32.10
C LEU A 680 -41.57 -5.50 -31.38
N PHE A 681 -41.79 -6.73 -31.84
CA PHE A 681 -41.04 -7.90 -31.38
C PHE A 681 -39.86 -8.21 -32.30
N VAL A 682 -38.71 -8.50 -31.71
CA VAL A 682 -37.49 -8.87 -32.43
C VAL A 682 -36.95 -10.17 -31.84
N PHE A 683 -37.03 -11.24 -32.62
CA PHE A 683 -36.57 -12.57 -32.24
C PHE A 683 -35.31 -12.94 -33.02
N ASP A 684 -34.14 -12.85 -32.40
CA ASP A 684 -32.88 -13.25 -33.02
C ASP A 684 -32.70 -14.76 -32.85
N ASP A 685 -33.15 -15.58 -33.81
CA ASP A 685 -32.98 -17.04 -33.83
C ASP A 685 -33.44 -17.75 -32.53
N SER A 686 -34.42 -17.14 -31.87
CA SER A 686 -34.86 -17.51 -30.52
C SER A 686 -35.70 -18.78 -30.48
N PHE A 687 -36.21 -19.26 -31.61
CA PHE A 687 -36.99 -20.50 -31.67
C PHE A 687 -36.12 -21.74 -31.90
N SER A 688 -34.84 -21.56 -32.27
CA SER A 688 -33.92 -22.66 -32.58
C SER A 688 -33.60 -23.57 -31.39
N ALA A 689 -33.70 -23.06 -30.16
CA ALA A 689 -33.48 -23.82 -28.93
C ALA A 689 -34.70 -24.66 -28.50
N LEU A 690 -35.83 -24.53 -29.21
CA LEU A 690 -37.08 -25.24 -28.92
C LEU A 690 -37.22 -26.49 -29.81
N ASP A 691 -37.90 -27.51 -29.27
CA ASP A 691 -38.37 -28.62 -30.09
C ASP A 691 -39.46 -28.14 -31.07
N MET A 692 -39.61 -28.84 -32.20
CA MET A 692 -40.51 -28.41 -33.28
C MET A 692 -41.98 -28.26 -32.83
N LYS A 693 -42.44 -29.07 -31.88
CA LYS A 693 -43.84 -29.02 -31.42
C LYS A 693 -44.08 -27.80 -30.55
N THR A 694 -43.14 -27.50 -29.65
CA THR A 694 -43.20 -26.30 -28.79
C THR A 694 -43.03 -25.03 -29.61
N ASP A 695 -42.11 -24.99 -30.58
CA ASP A 695 -41.95 -23.88 -31.54
C ASP A 695 -43.28 -23.60 -32.28
N ALA A 696 -43.86 -24.62 -32.92
CA ALA A 696 -45.11 -24.46 -33.67
C ALA A 696 -46.27 -23.95 -32.79
N LYS A 697 -46.39 -24.45 -31.56
CA LYS A 697 -47.41 -23.97 -30.60
C LYS A 697 -47.17 -22.52 -30.21
N LEU A 698 -45.92 -22.16 -29.91
CA LEU A 698 -45.56 -20.81 -29.50
C LEU A 698 -45.82 -19.81 -30.63
N ARG A 699 -45.41 -20.10 -31.87
CA ARG A 699 -45.69 -19.24 -33.03
C ARG A 699 -47.19 -19.06 -33.27
N LYS A 700 -47.97 -20.12 -33.15
CA LYS A 700 -49.44 -20.03 -33.22
C LYS A 700 -50.04 -19.17 -32.10
N ALA A 701 -49.47 -19.25 -30.90
CA ALA A 701 -49.88 -18.40 -29.79
C ALA A 701 -49.54 -16.93 -30.05
N LEU A 702 -48.36 -16.62 -30.60
CA LEU A 702 -47.97 -15.27 -31.02
C LEU A 702 -48.95 -14.71 -32.05
N GLU A 703 -49.19 -15.45 -33.14
CA GLU A 703 -50.12 -15.06 -34.21
C GLU A 703 -51.52 -14.68 -33.70
N THR A 704 -51.99 -15.36 -32.65
CA THR A 704 -53.33 -15.11 -32.08
C THR A 704 -53.34 -14.02 -31.00
N LYS A 705 -52.28 -13.89 -30.21
CA LYS A 705 -52.26 -13.09 -28.97
C LYS A 705 -51.51 -11.77 -29.10
N VAL A 706 -50.69 -11.60 -30.14
CA VAL A 706 -49.95 -10.38 -30.47
C VAL A 706 -50.14 -9.97 -31.94
N SER A 707 -51.31 -10.27 -32.51
CA SER A 707 -51.68 -10.02 -33.92
C SER A 707 -51.57 -8.56 -34.38
N ASP A 708 -51.57 -7.60 -33.45
CA ASP A 708 -51.51 -6.16 -33.76
C ASP A 708 -50.09 -5.60 -33.71
N CYS A 709 -49.09 -6.45 -33.43
CA CYS A 709 -47.69 -6.06 -33.27
C CYS A 709 -46.89 -6.35 -34.55
N THR A 710 -45.81 -5.61 -34.76
CA THR A 710 -44.84 -5.93 -35.81
C THR A 710 -43.89 -7.01 -35.31
N GLU A 711 -43.66 -8.06 -36.11
CA GLU A 711 -42.74 -9.13 -35.74
C GLU A 711 -41.55 -9.20 -36.71
N VAL A 712 -40.34 -9.13 -36.18
CA VAL A 712 -39.09 -9.38 -36.91
C VAL A 712 -38.46 -10.66 -36.40
N ILE A 713 -38.42 -11.69 -37.24
CA ILE A 713 -37.92 -13.03 -36.87
C ILE A 713 -36.69 -13.36 -37.69
N VAL A 714 -35.53 -13.47 -37.03
CA VAL A 714 -34.37 -14.14 -37.62
C VAL A 714 -34.53 -15.63 -37.41
N ALA A 715 -34.41 -16.43 -38.46
CA ALA A 715 -34.46 -17.88 -38.35
C ALA A 715 -33.37 -18.53 -39.19
N GLN A 716 -32.84 -19.65 -38.67
CA GLN A 716 -32.02 -20.56 -39.45
C GLN A 716 -32.85 -21.59 -40.21
N ARG A 717 -34.06 -21.91 -39.72
CA ARG A 717 -34.92 -22.96 -40.30
C ARG A 717 -36.03 -22.36 -41.16
N ILE A 718 -36.22 -22.88 -42.36
CA ILE A 718 -37.31 -22.43 -43.25
C ILE A 718 -38.68 -22.70 -42.67
N SER A 719 -38.86 -23.81 -41.94
CA SER A 719 -40.13 -24.15 -41.28
C SER A 719 -40.61 -23.09 -40.27
N THR A 720 -39.69 -22.29 -39.71
CA THR A 720 -40.00 -21.19 -38.79
C THR A 720 -40.57 -19.97 -39.53
N ILE A 721 -40.20 -19.76 -40.79
CA ILE A 721 -40.49 -18.54 -41.56
C ILE A 721 -41.40 -18.78 -42.78
N LEU A 722 -41.86 -20.01 -42.99
CA LEU A 722 -42.68 -20.42 -44.13
C LEU A 722 -43.94 -19.55 -44.29
N HIS A 723 -44.53 -19.13 -43.16
CA HIS A 723 -45.77 -18.36 -43.09
C HIS A 723 -45.54 -16.86 -42.94
N ALA A 724 -44.31 -16.37 -43.03
CA ALA A 724 -44.03 -14.94 -42.91
C ALA A 724 -44.59 -14.17 -44.11
N ASP A 725 -45.20 -13.01 -43.85
CA ASP A 725 -45.72 -12.11 -44.89
C ASP A 725 -44.62 -11.57 -45.79
N GLN A 726 -43.42 -11.40 -45.25
CA GLN A 726 -42.23 -10.95 -45.96
C GLN A 726 -41.01 -11.71 -45.46
N ILE A 727 -40.22 -12.26 -46.37
CA ILE A 727 -38.94 -12.91 -46.08
C ILE A 727 -37.83 -12.10 -46.76
N LEU A 728 -36.80 -11.77 -45.99
CA LEU A 728 -35.57 -11.11 -46.42
C LEU A 728 -34.45 -12.15 -46.44
N VAL A 729 -33.87 -12.38 -47.62
CA VAL A 729 -32.75 -13.29 -47.82
C VAL A 729 -31.48 -12.47 -47.78
N LEU A 730 -30.67 -12.68 -46.74
CA LEU A 730 -29.46 -11.94 -46.46
C LEU A 730 -28.23 -12.79 -46.78
N ASP A 731 -27.39 -12.31 -47.70
CA ASP A 731 -26.15 -12.96 -48.12
C ASP A 731 -25.02 -11.93 -48.16
N ASP A 732 -23.87 -12.24 -47.55
CA ASP A 732 -22.72 -11.34 -47.41
C ASP A 732 -23.05 -9.87 -47.06
N GLY A 733 -24.04 -9.68 -46.17
CA GLY A 733 -24.44 -8.35 -45.69
C GLY A 733 -25.38 -7.58 -46.60
N GLU A 734 -25.87 -8.17 -47.70
CA GLU A 734 -26.82 -7.58 -48.65
C GLU A 734 -28.16 -8.35 -48.68
N ILE A 735 -29.26 -7.65 -48.95
CA ILE A 735 -30.55 -8.29 -49.23
C ILE A 735 -30.56 -8.75 -50.69
N VAL A 736 -30.31 -10.03 -50.91
CA VAL A 736 -30.30 -10.67 -52.25
C VAL A 736 -31.68 -11.17 -52.69
N GLY A 737 -32.65 -11.18 -51.79
CA GLY A 737 -34.03 -11.57 -52.09
C GLY A 737 -35.03 -10.99 -51.09
N LYS A 738 -36.19 -10.58 -51.59
CA LYS A 738 -37.30 -10.05 -50.79
C LYS A 738 -38.64 -10.51 -51.38
N GLY A 739 -39.46 -11.19 -50.60
CA GLY A 739 -40.77 -11.68 -51.04
C GLY A 739 -41.36 -12.73 -50.11
N THR A 740 -42.41 -13.41 -50.55
CA THR A 740 -42.99 -14.56 -49.83
C THR A 740 -42.20 -15.84 -50.10
N HIS A 741 -42.47 -16.91 -49.33
CA HIS A 741 -41.85 -18.23 -49.55
C HIS A 741 -41.98 -18.70 -51.00
N VAL A 742 -43.17 -18.55 -51.59
CA VAL A 742 -43.48 -18.99 -52.96
C VAL A 742 -42.69 -18.18 -53.99
N GLU A 743 -42.61 -16.86 -53.81
CA GLU A 743 -41.88 -15.97 -54.71
C GLU A 743 -40.37 -16.20 -54.66
N LEU A 744 -39.81 -16.40 -53.45
CA LEU A 744 -38.38 -16.63 -53.27
C LEU A 744 -37.94 -18.02 -53.73
N LEU A 745 -38.79 -19.04 -53.56
CA LEU A 745 -38.51 -20.38 -54.09
C LEU A 745 -38.48 -20.37 -55.61
N ALA A 746 -39.26 -19.50 -56.26
CA ALA A 746 -39.22 -19.33 -57.71
C ALA A 746 -38.02 -18.49 -58.19
N ASN A 747 -37.69 -17.40 -57.49
CA ASN A 747 -36.88 -16.31 -58.04
C ASN A 747 -35.56 -16.00 -57.30
N CYS A 748 -35.27 -16.62 -56.15
CA CYS A 748 -34.05 -16.35 -55.37
C CYS A 748 -33.19 -17.61 -55.23
N GLU A 749 -32.05 -17.63 -55.91
CA GLU A 749 -31.13 -18.79 -55.91
C GLU A 749 -30.63 -19.15 -54.50
N VAL A 750 -30.22 -18.15 -53.71
CA VAL A 750 -29.75 -18.35 -52.33
C VAL A 750 -30.85 -18.97 -51.47
N TYR A 751 -32.09 -18.50 -51.60
CA TYR A 751 -33.22 -19.10 -50.88
C TYR A 751 -33.48 -20.54 -51.30
N GLN A 752 -33.42 -20.85 -52.60
CA GLN A 752 -33.56 -22.20 -53.12
C GLN A 752 -32.47 -23.14 -52.59
N GLN A 753 -31.23 -22.67 -52.48
CA GLN A 753 -30.13 -23.46 -51.91
C GLN A 753 -30.39 -23.79 -50.44
N ILE A 754 -30.81 -22.80 -49.65
CA ILE A 754 -31.18 -23.02 -48.24
C ILE A 754 -32.38 -23.99 -48.15
N ALA A 755 -33.39 -23.81 -49.01
CA ALA A 755 -34.57 -24.67 -49.09
C ALA A 755 -34.22 -26.12 -49.42
N LYS A 756 -33.41 -26.37 -50.44
CA LYS A 756 -32.93 -27.70 -50.81
C LYS A 756 -32.15 -28.39 -49.70
N SER A 757 -31.47 -27.62 -48.85
CA SER A 757 -30.70 -28.18 -47.71
C SER A 757 -31.56 -28.58 -46.51
N GLN A 758 -32.80 -28.07 -46.40
CA GLN A 758 -33.63 -28.24 -45.21
C GLN A 758 -35.00 -28.88 -45.45
N LEU A 759 -35.57 -28.73 -46.63
CA LEU A 759 -36.89 -29.24 -46.99
C LEU A 759 -36.77 -30.53 -47.81
N SER A 760 -37.71 -31.44 -47.63
CA SER A 760 -37.81 -32.64 -48.47
C SER A 760 -38.22 -32.30 -49.91
N ALA A 761 -37.92 -33.18 -50.87
CA ALA A 761 -38.31 -33.00 -52.27
C ALA A 761 -39.82 -32.73 -52.45
N LYS A 762 -40.64 -33.40 -51.62
CA LYS A 762 -42.10 -33.23 -51.57
C LYS A 762 -42.52 -31.83 -51.07
N GLU A 763 -41.81 -31.27 -50.11
CA GLU A 763 -42.06 -29.92 -49.57
C GLU A 763 -41.56 -28.82 -50.51
N LEU A 764 -40.61 -29.14 -51.39
CA LEU A 764 -40.09 -28.23 -52.43
C LEU A 764 -40.98 -28.19 -53.69
N GLY A 765 -42.06 -28.98 -53.74
CA GLY A 765 -42.91 -29.10 -54.92
C GLY A 765 -42.22 -29.80 -56.10
N ILE A 766 -41.17 -30.57 -55.84
CA ILE A 766 -40.47 -31.38 -56.86
C ILE A 766 -41.17 -32.74 -56.90
N GLU A 767 -41.92 -33.01 -57.97
CA GLU A 767 -42.43 -34.37 -58.22
C GLU A 767 -41.24 -35.33 -58.32
N GLU A 768 -41.26 -36.40 -57.53
CA GLU A 768 -40.30 -37.50 -57.64
C GLU A 768 -40.45 -38.16 -59.01
N GLY A 769 -39.68 -37.67 -59.99
CA GLY A 769 -39.46 -38.36 -61.25
C GLY A 769 -38.74 -39.67 -60.97
N VAL A 770 -39.45 -40.77 -61.13
CA VAL A 770 -38.86 -42.11 -61.26
C VAL A 770 -37.88 -42.08 -62.43
N SER A 771 -36.58 -42.24 -62.14
CA SER A 771 -35.61 -42.85 -63.06
C SER A 771 -34.60 -43.66 -62.28
#